data_AF-A0A6M1NB08-F1
#
_entry.id   AF-A0A6M1NB08-F1
#
_cell.length_a   1.000
_cell.length_b   1.000
_cell.length_c   1.000
_cell.angle_alpha   90.00
_cell.angle_beta   90.00
_cell.angle_gamma   90.00
#
_symmetry.space_group_name_H-M   'P 1'
#
loop_
_entity.id
_entity.type
_entity.pdbx_description
1 polymer ?
#
loop_
_entity_poly.entity_id
_entity_poly.type
_entity_poly.pdbx_seq_one_letter_code
_entity_poly.pdbx_strand_id
1 'polypeptide(L)'
;MKSLKTMLIEGIKLSWIVLIFLTLPLLTIGGCEKELTEDNPSTDKTEFSAVPGTVIVHSSKSSGIYRGTPSIVKLPNGHIITSNDVFGTGVSNRTDIFASIDGGSTWKQIASVSGAVWSGLFYHKSKLYLLGADTSGGANLVIRGSDDEGKTWSTPTVIISGACHGSSTPVLFANGRIYKAYEFHDKDLNNKWMSGNKAYVVSASQDADLLNSASWVQSERLEKPAWIDGTGWLEANAVIGLDGKVKCITRLASMDGIYAGYYSLSSDVKIEPGSAKRIQFWGGASKFNIRYDPNTKKYWSLANYVPEQYKAGNRSAGGIRNVLALTSSSDLETWQINTIVLAHDDVENVGFQYVDWIFDGNDILFVSRTAYDDGMGGADNFHNANFMTFHTIENYKTVSTPSKWLHLLPDQAWNGEVRAFDDTHGKGSTIDNPILIDHPGQLVFLAEQVYKGNTFAAKYFKLITDIDLNRFNFMPIGWYITTTNNRAFSGHLDGGGHKILNLNINRNDNAQSSNGLFGYVKDGSINNIGISGNSTIAVGGISAGIVAYGNNLTVSNSFNDASVKGSSQAGGILGYGVGNNILINCYNTGKIVLNTSSGANKYIGGLAGYFRNGYISNSYNIGNISTNYKEVAGIGSIIGKSGPTVNNVFYLQGTVDKINSPGEELSGIKLKSVETLSLLNQGNNMWIPDLNNKNNGYPTLKWNE
;
A
#
# COMPACT_ATOMS: atom_id res chain seq x y z
N MET A 1 59.97 45.55 -2.50
CA MET A 1 59.93 45.82 -1.05
C MET A 1 59.57 44.50 -0.37
N LYS A 2 60.53 43.82 0.29
CA LYS A 2 60.68 43.71 1.76
C LYS A 2 59.37 43.29 2.46
N SER A 3 59.26 42.17 3.18
CA SER A 3 60.21 41.06 3.53
C SER A 3 59.41 39.78 3.86
N LEU A 4 59.78 38.51 3.59
CA LEU A 4 61.06 37.76 3.48
C LEU A 4 61.47 37.01 4.76
N LYS A 5 61.17 35.69 4.79
CA LYS A 5 61.79 34.55 5.52
C LYS A 5 60.91 33.29 5.25
N THR A 6 61.25 32.16 4.62
CA THR A 6 62.46 31.53 4.01
C THR A 6 63.09 30.36 4.80
N MET A 7 62.86 29.13 4.31
CA MET A 7 63.68 27.89 4.33
C MET A 7 62.90 26.86 3.45
N LEU A 8 63.38 26.14 2.41
CA LEU A 8 64.68 25.53 2.01
C LEU A 8 65.13 24.44 3.00
N ILE A 9 65.54 23.19 2.66
CA ILE A 9 66.15 22.55 1.44
C ILE A 9 65.94 20.99 1.58
N GLU A 10 66.01 20.01 0.65
CA GLU A 10 66.23 19.82 -0.82
C GLU A 10 65.57 18.43 -1.22
N GLY A 11 65.91 17.54 -2.20
CA GLY A 11 66.97 17.44 -3.25
C GLY A 11 67.06 16.08 -4.00
N ILE A 12 66.21 15.87 -5.03
CA ILE A 12 66.30 15.00 -6.26
C ILE A 12 67.43 13.92 -6.40
N LYS A 13 67.10 12.64 -6.76
CA LYS A 13 67.64 11.89 -7.97
C LYS A 13 67.26 10.39 -8.13
N LEU A 14 67.22 9.96 -9.40
CA LEU A 14 67.22 8.56 -9.88
C LEU A 14 68.66 8.04 -10.08
N SER A 15 68.85 6.70 -10.14
CA SER A 15 69.94 6.03 -10.87
C SER A 15 69.55 4.61 -11.31
N TRP A 16 70.33 3.99 -12.21
CA TRP A 16 70.02 2.72 -12.91
C TRP A 16 71.10 1.64 -12.69
N ILE A 17 70.69 0.36 -12.62
CA ILE A 17 71.46 -0.87 -12.91
C ILE A 17 70.43 -1.88 -13.47
N VAL A 18 70.48 -2.54 -14.64
CA VAL A 18 71.51 -3.05 -15.59
C VAL A 18 71.79 -4.57 -15.43
N LEU A 19 71.83 -5.27 -16.58
CA LEU A 19 71.76 -6.72 -16.82
C LEU A 19 72.92 -7.56 -16.26
N ILE A 20 72.72 -8.89 -16.20
CA ILE A 20 73.61 -9.88 -16.85
C ILE A 20 72.84 -11.19 -17.17
N PHE A 21 73.42 -12.04 -18.03
CA PHE A 21 72.76 -13.12 -18.81
C PHE A 21 73.41 -14.51 -18.58
N LEU A 22 72.73 -15.56 -19.10
CA LEU A 22 73.23 -16.94 -19.39
C LEU A 22 73.54 -17.83 -18.17
N THR A 23 73.22 -19.13 -18.18
CA THR A 23 73.55 -20.14 -19.21
C THR A 23 72.51 -21.26 -19.34
N LEU A 24 72.63 -22.05 -20.43
CA LEU A 24 71.81 -23.22 -20.77
C LEU A 24 72.74 -24.38 -21.18
N PRO A 25 72.34 -25.64 -20.94
CA PRO A 25 72.43 -26.63 -22.03
C PRO A 25 71.18 -27.52 -22.15
N LEU A 26 71.06 -28.17 -23.32
CA LEU A 26 69.90 -28.97 -23.74
C LEU A 26 69.89 -30.39 -23.15
N LEU A 27 68.70 -31.01 -23.03
CA LEU A 27 68.46 -32.37 -23.54
C LEU A 27 66.95 -32.71 -23.69
N THR A 28 66.52 -32.74 -24.96
CA THR A 28 65.38 -33.44 -25.61
C THR A 28 64.14 -33.97 -24.85
N ILE A 29 62.99 -33.49 -25.32
CA ILE A 29 61.76 -34.24 -25.69
C ILE A 29 60.93 -34.92 -24.57
N GLY A 30 59.71 -34.40 -24.39
CA GLY A 30 58.61 -35.04 -23.66
C GLY A 30 57.41 -34.08 -23.60
N GLY A 31 56.38 -34.30 -24.43
CA GLY A 31 55.31 -33.32 -24.62
C GLY A 31 54.11 -33.49 -23.69
N CYS A 32 53.69 -32.40 -23.06
CA CYS A 32 52.30 -32.12 -22.69
C CYS A 32 52.19 -30.62 -22.38
N GLU A 33 51.35 -29.88 -23.08
CA GLU A 33 50.98 -28.53 -22.63
C GLU A 33 50.09 -28.69 -21.40
N LYS A 34 50.41 -28.00 -20.31
CA LYS A 34 49.54 -27.92 -19.14
C LYS A 34 48.51 -26.83 -19.39
N GLU A 35 47.25 -27.23 -19.52
CA GLU A 35 46.15 -26.33 -19.19
C GLU A 35 46.33 -25.86 -17.73
N LEU A 36 46.35 -24.54 -17.53
CA LEU A 36 46.14 -23.96 -16.21
C LEU A 36 44.62 -23.80 -16.03
N THR A 37 43.97 -24.90 -15.64
CA THR A 37 42.61 -24.86 -15.13
C THR A 37 42.61 -24.09 -13.80
N GLU A 38 42.13 -22.86 -13.79
CA GLU A 38 41.73 -22.22 -12.53
C GLU A 38 40.56 -23.00 -11.94
N ASP A 39 40.63 -23.32 -10.64
CA ASP A 39 39.63 -24.14 -9.98
C ASP A 39 38.26 -23.45 -10.00
N ASN A 40 37.27 -24.12 -10.59
CA ASN A 40 35.88 -23.72 -10.55
C ASN A 40 35.22 -24.37 -9.32
N PRO A 41 35.02 -23.64 -8.20
CA PRO A 41 34.42 -24.21 -7.00
C PRO A 41 32.98 -24.62 -7.31
N SER A 42 32.70 -25.92 -7.21
CA SER A 42 31.33 -26.44 -7.23
C SER A 42 30.59 -25.89 -6.01
N THR A 43 29.50 -25.15 -6.25
CA THR A 43 28.65 -24.58 -5.21
C THR A 43 27.87 -25.68 -4.47
N ASP A 44 28.52 -26.27 -3.46
CA ASP A 44 27.87 -27.21 -2.56
C ASP A 44 26.77 -26.50 -1.76
N LYS A 45 25.63 -27.16 -1.55
CA LYS A 45 24.38 -26.50 -1.11
C LYS A 45 24.37 -26.09 0.38
N THR A 46 25.51 -26.15 1.05
CA THR A 46 25.69 -25.94 2.49
C THR A 46 26.26 -24.57 2.86
N GLU A 47 26.99 -23.90 1.96
CA GLU A 47 27.87 -22.77 2.35
C GLU A 47 27.11 -21.47 2.71
N PHE A 48 25.93 -21.23 2.11
CA PHE A 48 25.17 -19.99 2.28
C PHE A 48 23.70 -20.21 2.69
N SER A 49 23.41 -21.22 3.50
CA SER A 49 22.02 -21.65 3.82
C SER A 49 21.15 -20.61 4.56
N ALA A 50 21.72 -19.51 5.04
CA ALA A 50 20.99 -18.39 5.63
C ALA A 50 20.57 -17.30 4.61
N VAL A 51 21.20 -17.27 3.44
CA VAL A 51 20.88 -16.30 2.37
C VAL A 51 19.54 -16.70 1.73
N PRO A 52 18.58 -15.77 1.57
CA PRO A 52 17.28 -16.12 1.00
C PRO A 52 17.36 -16.33 -0.52
N GLY A 53 16.65 -17.37 -0.99
CA GLY A 53 16.62 -17.76 -2.40
C GLY A 53 17.77 -18.70 -2.79
N THR A 54 17.89 -18.99 -4.08
CA THR A 54 19.06 -19.73 -4.63
C THR A 54 20.16 -18.73 -4.97
N VAL A 55 21.36 -18.91 -4.45
CA VAL A 55 22.52 -18.08 -4.82
C VAL A 55 22.90 -18.35 -6.27
N ILE A 56 22.97 -17.29 -7.08
CA ILE A 56 23.42 -17.35 -8.49
C ILE A 56 24.92 -17.07 -8.56
N VAL A 57 25.39 -16.06 -7.81
CA VAL A 57 26.81 -15.70 -7.69
C VAL A 57 27.07 -14.92 -6.40
N HIS A 58 28.26 -15.07 -5.84
CA HIS A 58 28.78 -14.34 -4.67
C HIS A 58 30.04 -13.54 -5.03
N SER A 59 30.36 -12.52 -4.24
CA SER A 59 31.67 -11.88 -4.13
C SER A 59 31.80 -11.24 -2.75
N SER A 60 32.66 -11.81 -1.90
CA SER A 60 32.85 -11.38 -0.52
C SER A 60 33.37 -9.94 -0.41
N LYS A 61 33.08 -9.27 0.72
CA LYS A 61 33.51 -7.89 1.01
C LYS A 61 35.01 -7.65 0.81
N SER A 62 35.85 -8.63 1.15
CA SER A 62 37.31 -8.58 0.96
C SER A 62 37.75 -8.53 -0.50
N SER A 63 36.93 -8.95 -1.46
CA SER A 63 37.21 -8.81 -2.89
C SER A 63 37.06 -7.35 -3.38
N GLY A 64 36.26 -6.54 -2.70
CA GLY A 64 35.85 -5.21 -3.17
C GLY A 64 35.05 -5.22 -4.47
N ILE A 65 34.49 -6.37 -4.88
CA ILE A 65 33.69 -6.56 -6.09
C ILE A 65 32.21 -6.72 -5.71
N TYR A 66 31.34 -5.98 -6.38
CA TYR A 66 29.92 -5.91 -6.07
C TYR A 66 29.04 -6.30 -7.25
N ARG A 67 27.85 -6.81 -6.94
CA ARG A 67 26.84 -7.21 -7.92
C ARG A 67 25.80 -6.10 -8.10
N GLY A 68 25.42 -5.81 -9.34
CA GLY A 68 24.56 -4.68 -9.73
C GLY A 68 23.50 -5.05 -10.77
N THR A 69 22.48 -4.19 -10.91
CA THR A 69 21.51 -4.15 -12.03
C THR A 69 21.13 -5.51 -12.66
N PRO A 70 20.44 -6.41 -11.92
CA PRO A 70 20.14 -7.74 -12.42
C PRO A 70 18.99 -7.71 -13.44
N SER A 71 18.96 -8.65 -14.40
CA SER A 71 17.84 -8.80 -15.35
C SER A 71 17.58 -10.28 -15.67
N ILE A 72 16.31 -10.66 -15.92
CA ILE A 72 15.91 -12.08 -16.12
C ILE A 72 15.06 -12.29 -17.39
N VAL A 73 15.37 -13.38 -18.11
CA VAL A 73 14.61 -13.88 -19.26
C VAL A 73 14.47 -15.40 -19.16
N LYS A 74 13.27 -15.93 -19.40
CA LYS A 74 13.03 -17.36 -19.65
C LYS A 74 12.88 -17.60 -21.15
N LEU A 75 13.66 -18.53 -21.70
CA LEU A 75 13.68 -18.89 -23.11
C LEU A 75 12.55 -19.91 -23.44
N PRO A 76 12.14 -20.06 -24.71
CA PRO A 76 11.05 -20.99 -25.08
C PRO A 76 11.30 -22.47 -24.78
N ASN A 77 12.55 -22.88 -24.59
CA ASN A 77 12.94 -24.23 -24.16
C ASN A 77 12.96 -24.40 -22.62
N GLY A 78 12.60 -23.36 -21.87
CA GLY A 78 12.55 -23.37 -20.40
C GLY A 78 13.84 -22.94 -19.70
N HIS A 79 14.96 -22.79 -20.42
CA HIS A 79 16.20 -22.26 -19.84
C HIS A 79 15.98 -20.83 -19.31
N ILE A 80 16.54 -20.51 -18.15
CA ILE A 80 16.47 -19.17 -17.56
C ILE A 80 17.85 -18.52 -17.69
N ILE A 81 17.92 -17.38 -18.36
CA ILE A 81 19.13 -16.56 -18.49
C ILE A 81 18.98 -15.32 -17.62
N THR A 82 20.01 -15.01 -16.84
CA THR A 82 20.09 -13.79 -16.03
C THR A 82 21.39 -13.04 -16.28
N SER A 83 21.38 -11.73 -16.07
CA SER A 83 22.57 -10.88 -16.11
C SER A 83 22.76 -10.12 -14.81
N ASN A 84 23.99 -9.65 -14.52
CA ASN A 84 24.23 -8.60 -13.54
C ASN A 84 25.40 -7.69 -13.96
N ASP A 85 25.33 -6.39 -13.67
CA ASP A 85 26.50 -5.50 -13.73
C ASP A 85 27.51 -5.90 -12.65
N VAL A 86 28.81 -5.77 -12.94
CA VAL A 86 29.89 -5.92 -11.95
C VAL A 86 30.71 -4.64 -11.88
N PHE A 87 30.88 -4.15 -10.65
CA PHE A 87 31.60 -2.92 -10.35
C PHE A 87 32.37 -3.06 -9.04
N GLY A 88 33.52 -2.37 -8.92
CA GLY A 88 34.30 -2.39 -7.70
C GLY A 88 35.80 -2.19 -7.94
N THR A 89 36.61 -2.69 -7.00
CA THR A 89 38.07 -2.65 -7.10
C THR A 89 38.53 -3.44 -8.34
N GLY A 90 39.20 -2.76 -9.28
CA GLY A 90 39.75 -3.38 -10.49
C GLY A 90 38.73 -3.80 -11.57
N VAL A 91 37.42 -3.62 -11.36
CA VAL A 91 36.37 -4.00 -12.32
C VAL A 91 35.38 -2.87 -12.55
N SER A 92 35.17 -2.53 -13.83
CA SER A 92 34.13 -1.62 -14.29
C SER A 92 33.64 -2.02 -15.69
N ASN A 93 32.49 -1.48 -16.10
CA ASN A 93 31.94 -1.62 -17.45
C ASN A 93 31.75 -3.08 -17.93
N ARG A 94 31.39 -3.99 -17.02
CA ARG A 94 31.18 -5.41 -17.30
C ARG A 94 29.80 -5.87 -16.84
N THR A 95 29.11 -6.64 -17.69
CA THR A 95 27.91 -7.40 -17.32
C THR A 95 28.22 -8.90 -17.41
N ASP A 96 28.06 -9.65 -16.33
CA ASP A 96 28.19 -11.12 -16.33
C ASP A 96 26.84 -11.77 -16.65
N ILE A 97 26.87 -12.90 -17.37
CA ILE A 97 25.69 -13.65 -17.85
C ILE A 97 25.70 -15.07 -17.28
N PHE A 98 24.57 -15.51 -16.74
CA PHE A 98 24.39 -16.82 -16.10
C PHE A 98 23.17 -17.53 -16.67
N ALA A 99 23.23 -18.86 -16.73
CA ALA A 99 22.13 -19.71 -17.16
C ALA A 99 21.77 -20.76 -16.11
N SER A 100 20.49 -21.09 -16.04
CA SER A 100 19.94 -22.27 -15.37
C SER A 100 19.14 -23.10 -16.37
N ILE A 101 19.29 -24.42 -16.30
CA ILE A 101 18.58 -25.40 -17.13
C ILE A 101 17.63 -26.28 -16.30
N ASP A 102 17.49 -26.00 -14.99
CA ASP A 102 16.80 -26.82 -14.00
C ASP A 102 15.79 -26.01 -13.15
N GLY A 103 15.17 -25.02 -13.78
CA GLY A 103 14.14 -24.17 -13.17
C GLY A 103 14.68 -23.13 -12.17
N GLY A 104 15.99 -22.85 -12.19
CA GLY A 104 16.66 -21.95 -11.26
C GLY A 104 17.27 -22.64 -10.03
N SER A 105 17.33 -23.97 -10.02
CA SER A 105 17.81 -24.79 -8.89
C SER A 105 19.34 -24.88 -8.81
N THR A 106 20.03 -24.67 -9.94
CA THR A 106 21.48 -24.46 -10.09
C THR A 106 21.75 -23.45 -11.20
N TRP A 107 22.93 -22.81 -11.15
CA TRP A 107 23.31 -21.73 -12.05
C TRP A 107 24.77 -21.88 -12.49
N LYS A 108 25.06 -21.48 -13.73
CA LYS A 108 26.41 -21.43 -14.28
C LYS A 108 26.65 -20.09 -14.99
N GLN A 109 27.78 -19.43 -14.73
CA GLN A 109 28.22 -18.30 -15.55
C GLN A 109 28.61 -18.79 -16.94
N ILE A 110 28.04 -18.18 -17.98
CA ILE A 110 28.24 -18.58 -19.38
C ILE A 110 28.97 -17.54 -20.23
N ALA A 111 28.98 -16.27 -19.81
CA ALA A 111 29.74 -15.21 -20.48
C ALA A 111 30.02 -14.03 -19.53
N SER A 112 30.96 -13.17 -19.94
CA SER A 112 31.17 -11.82 -19.41
C SER A 112 31.27 -10.84 -20.56
N VAL A 113 30.41 -9.82 -20.56
CA VAL A 113 30.28 -8.83 -21.63
C VAL A 113 30.95 -7.52 -21.22
N SER A 114 32.07 -7.21 -21.85
CA SER A 114 32.79 -5.94 -21.67
C SER A 114 32.14 -4.80 -22.45
N GLY A 115 32.17 -3.60 -21.87
CA GLY A 115 31.49 -2.42 -22.38
C GLY A 115 29.97 -2.51 -22.18
N ALA A 116 29.53 -2.97 -21.00
CA ALA A 116 28.11 -3.09 -20.65
C ALA A 116 27.89 -2.73 -19.18
N VAL A 117 26.95 -1.81 -18.93
CA VAL A 117 26.36 -1.48 -17.62
C VAL A 117 24.88 -1.18 -17.79
N TRP A 118 24.12 -1.15 -16.69
CA TRP A 118 22.70 -0.79 -16.65
C TRP A 118 21.85 -1.58 -17.66
N SER A 119 22.29 -2.81 -17.94
CA SER A 119 21.87 -3.57 -19.12
C SER A 119 20.75 -4.55 -18.77
N GLY A 120 19.71 -4.55 -19.61
CA GLY A 120 18.60 -5.49 -19.53
C GLY A 120 18.64 -6.52 -20.65
N LEU A 121 18.41 -7.78 -20.30
CA LEU A 121 18.15 -8.87 -21.24
C LEU A 121 16.71 -8.79 -21.79
N PHE A 122 16.53 -9.14 -23.05
CA PHE A 122 15.23 -9.53 -23.61
C PHE A 122 15.41 -10.53 -24.75
N TYR A 123 14.45 -11.43 -24.94
CA TYR A 123 14.46 -12.40 -26.05
C TYR A 123 13.39 -12.01 -27.08
N HIS A 124 13.77 -12.02 -28.36
CA HIS A 124 12.86 -11.68 -29.46
C HIS A 124 13.30 -12.38 -30.75
N LYS A 125 12.35 -12.89 -31.54
CA LYS A 125 12.59 -13.55 -32.84
C LYS A 125 13.81 -14.50 -32.87
N SER A 126 13.85 -15.42 -31.91
CA SER A 126 14.89 -16.44 -31.76
C SER A 126 16.30 -15.93 -31.41
N LYS A 127 16.48 -14.64 -31.08
CA LYS A 127 17.74 -14.06 -30.63
C LYS A 127 17.59 -13.50 -29.20
N LEU A 128 18.62 -13.68 -28.37
CA LEU A 128 18.73 -13.01 -27.07
C LEU A 128 19.44 -11.66 -27.27
N TYR A 129 18.94 -10.60 -26.64
CA TYR A 129 19.48 -9.26 -26.73
C TYR A 129 19.89 -8.73 -25.36
N LEU A 130 20.93 -7.89 -25.34
CA LEU A 130 21.38 -7.13 -24.16
C LEU A 130 21.42 -5.65 -24.54
N LEU A 131 20.64 -4.82 -23.84
CA LEU A 131 20.44 -3.40 -24.13
C LEU A 131 20.74 -2.56 -22.88
N GLY A 132 21.67 -1.60 -22.99
CA GLY A 132 22.16 -0.79 -21.88
C GLY A 132 23.26 0.19 -22.28
N ALA A 133 23.93 0.80 -21.31
CA ALA A 133 25.00 1.75 -21.59
C ALA A 133 26.36 1.04 -21.78
N ASP A 134 27.24 1.57 -22.63
CA ASP A 134 28.56 0.96 -22.86
C ASP A 134 29.62 1.28 -21.78
N THR A 135 29.42 2.33 -20.98
CA THR A 135 30.18 2.58 -19.73
C THR A 135 29.31 3.25 -18.66
N SER A 136 29.78 3.27 -17.41
CA SER A 136 29.15 4.02 -16.32
C SER A 136 29.44 5.53 -16.33
N GLY A 137 30.16 6.05 -17.34
CA GLY A 137 30.70 7.41 -17.38
C GLY A 137 29.88 8.46 -18.13
N GLY A 138 28.60 8.20 -18.42
CA GLY A 138 27.76 9.05 -19.28
C GLY A 138 27.90 8.66 -20.76
N ALA A 139 27.47 7.44 -21.08
CA ALA A 139 27.98 6.69 -22.23
C ALA A 139 26.96 6.51 -23.36
N ASN A 140 27.27 5.68 -24.36
CA ASN A 140 26.34 5.40 -25.45
C ASN A 140 25.30 4.36 -25.02
N LEU A 141 24.05 4.51 -25.46
CA LEU A 141 23.06 3.44 -25.41
C LEU A 141 23.37 2.46 -26.54
N VAL A 142 23.69 1.21 -26.17
CA VAL A 142 24.09 0.15 -27.09
C VAL A 142 23.22 -1.09 -26.97
N ILE A 143 23.10 -1.83 -28.07
CA ILE A 143 22.51 -3.16 -28.11
C ILE A 143 23.50 -4.20 -28.63
N ARG A 144 23.43 -5.41 -28.07
CA ARG A 144 24.13 -6.61 -28.55
C ARG A 144 23.11 -7.73 -28.76
N GLY A 145 23.41 -8.63 -29.69
CA GLY A 145 22.65 -9.85 -29.92
C GLY A 145 23.48 -11.10 -29.63
N SER A 146 22.80 -12.20 -29.29
CA SER A 146 23.35 -13.53 -29.07
C SER A 146 22.42 -14.58 -29.69
N ASP A 147 23.01 -15.48 -30.48
CA ASP A 147 22.33 -16.56 -31.21
C ASP A 147 22.52 -17.95 -30.54
N ASP A 148 23.20 -17.99 -29.39
CA ASP A 148 23.63 -19.23 -28.72
C ASP A 148 23.23 -19.29 -27.23
N GLU A 149 22.16 -18.58 -26.85
CA GLU A 149 21.63 -18.45 -25.48
C GLU A 149 22.50 -17.61 -24.53
N GLY A 150 23.29 -16.68 -25.06
CA GLY A 150 24.06 -15.71 -24.26
C GLY A 150 25.51 -16.12 -23.99
N LYS A 151 26.04 -17.12 -24.70
CA LYS A 151 27.42 -17.62 -24.54
C LYS A 151 28.39 -16.76 -25.35
N THR A 152 28.00 -16.35 -26.56
CA THR A 152 28.70 -15.35 -27.37
C THR A 152 27.79 -14.17 -27.70
N TRP A 153 28.39 -13.01 -27.97
CA TRP A 153 27.69 -11.74 -28.15
C TRP A 153 28.28 -10.95 -29.31
N SER A 154 27.43 -10.25 -30.06
CA SER A 154 27.85 -9.34 -31.12
C SER A 154 28.69 -8.18 -30.59
N THR A 155 29.44 -7.54 -31.48
CA THR A 155 29.89 -6.15 -31.25
C THR A 155 28.68 -5.25 -30.94
N PRO A 156 28.84 -4.22 -30.08
CA PRO A 156 27.75 -3.32 -29.75
C PRO A 156 27.35 -2.43 -30.94
N THR A 157 26.06 -2.40 -31.26
CA THR A 157 25.46 -1.35 -32.09
C THR A 157 25.09 -0.18 -31.22
N VAL A 158 25.61 1.02 -31.51
CA VAL A 158 25.18 2.27 -30.87
C VAL A 158 23.80 2.67 -31.41
N ILE A 159 22.84 2.84 -30.51
CA ILE A 159 21.49 3.34 -30.80
C ILE A 159 21.45 4.86 -30.56
N ILE A 160 21.87 5.32 -29.38
CA ILE A 160 21.94 6.74 -29.03
C ILE A 160 23.34 7.06 -28.50
N SER A 161 23.99 8.08 -29.07
CA SER A 161 25.34 8.47 -28.66
C SER A 161 25.35 9.38 -27.43
N GLY A 162 26.17 9.02 -26.44
CA GLY A 162 26.52 9.85 -25.28
C GLY A 162 25.46 10.03 -24.17
N ALA A 163 25.96 10.17 -22.94
CA ALA A 163 25.22 10.53 -21.73
C ALA A 163 23.96 9.70 -21.42
N CYS A 164 23.91 8.43 -21.83
CA CYS A 164 22.90 7.49 -21.38
C CYS A 164 23.03 7.21 -19.88
N HIS A 165 21.89 7.18 -19.18
CA HIS A 165 21.69 6.64 -17.83
C HIS A 165 20.42 5.78 -17.83
N GLY A 166 20.35 4.75 -16.97
CA GLY A 166 19.13 3.99 -16.73
C GLY A 166 19.37 2.74 -15.91
N SER A 167 18.58 1.69 -16.16
CA SER A 167 18.66 0.42 -15.43
C SER A 167 18.04 -0.74 -16.22
N SER A 168 18.07 -1.93 -15.66
CA SER A 168 17.40 -3.16 -16.14
C SER A 168 15.87 -3.11 -15.96
N THR A 169 15.23 -2.02 -16.36
CA THR A 169 13.76 -1.98 -16.54
C THR A 169 13.36 -2.80 -17.79
N PRO A 170 12.12 -3.31 -17.89
CA PRO A 170 11.72 -4.22 -18.95
C PRO A 170 11.65 -3.54 -20.32
N VAL A 171 11.78 -4.32 -21.38
CA VAL A 171 11.38 -3.90 -22.73
C VAL A 171 9.88 -4.15 -22.91
N LEU A 172 9.14 -3.11 -23.26
CA LEU A 172 7.71 -3.19 -23.53
C LEU A 172 7.47 -3.59 -24.99
N PHE A 173 6.74 -4.68 -25.21
CA PHE A 173 6.22 -5.07 -26.53
C PHE A 173 4.77 -4.57 -26.64
N ALA A 174 4.53 -3.55 -27.46
CA ALA A 174 3.19 -2.97 -27.67
C ALA A 174 3.10 -2.33 -29.06
N ASN A 175 1.89 -2.16 -29.61
CA ASN A 175 1.63 -1.36 -30.82
C ASN A 175 2.52 -1.70 -32.05
N GLY A 176 2.93 -2.96 -32.20
CA GLY A 176 3.85 -3.43 -33.27
C GLY A 176 5.33 -3.03 -33.07
N ARG A 177 5.67 -2.44 -31.93
CA ARG A 177 7.00 -1.90 -31.60
C ARG A 177 7.54 -2.48 -30.29
N ILE A 178 8.84 -2.37 -30.11
CA ILE A 178 9.46 -2.44 -28.78
C ILE A 178 9.69 -1.03 -28.26
N TYR A 179 9.48 -0.81 -26.97
CA TYR A 179 9.76 0.45 -26.28
C TYR A 179 10.63 0.20 -25.05
N LYS A 180 11.60 1.09 -24.82
CA LYS A 180 12.47 1.05 -23.65
C LYS A 180 12.80 2.48 -23.24
N ALA A 181 12.59 2.80 -21.97
CA ALA A 181 12.88 4.12 -21.43
C ALA A 181 14.29 4.16 -20.81
N TYR A 182 14.92 5.34 -20.93
CA TYR A 182 16.26 5.68 -20.43
C TYR A 182 16.28 7.19 -20.13
N GLU A 183 17.34 7.66 -19.49
CA GLU A 183 17.59 9.09 -19.27
C GLU A 183 18.83 9.58 -20.00
N PHE A 184 18.82 10.86 -20.36
CA PHE A 184 19.98 11.61 -20.83
C PHE A 184 20.50 12.47 -19.68
N HIS A 185 21.75 12.23 -19.28
CA HIS A 185 22.43 12.98 -18.23
C HIS A 185 22.96 14.31 -18.79
N ASP A 186 22.17 15.37 -18.67
CA ASP A 186 22.63 16.74 -18.88
C ASP A 186 23.39 17.25 -17.63
N LYS A 187 23.98 18.44 -17.71
CA LYS A 187 24.79 19.03 -16.64
C LYS A 187 24.02 19.15 -15.33
N ASP A 188 24.58 18.58 -14.27
CA ASP A 188 24.07 18.72 -12.89
C ASP A 188 24.07 20.18 -12.39
N LEU A 189 23.01 20.51 -11.66
CA LEU A 189 22.72 21.81 -11.08
C LEU A 189 22.96 21.79 -9.58
N ASN A 190 23.54 22.87 -9.03
CA ASN A 190 23.76 23.06 -7.59
C ASN A 190 24.49 21.87 -6.90
N ASN A 191 25.36 21.17 -7.62
CA ASN A 191 26.07 19.95 -7.20
C ASN A 191 25.15 18.79 -6.75
N LYS A 192 23.86 18.80 -7.14
CA LYS A 192 22.95 17.67 -6.91
C LYS A 192 23.17 16.60 -7.99
N TRP A 193 23.67 15.44 -7.58
CA TRP A 193 23.93 14.27 -8.44
C TRP A 193 22.70 13.92 -9.31
N MET A 194 22.93 13.75 -10.61
CA MET A 194 21.93 13.42 -11.63
C MET A 194 20.72 14.37 -11.70
N SER A 195 20.82 15.59 -11.15
CA SER A 195 19.79 16.63 -11.27
C SER A 195 19.56 17.09 -12.71
N GLY A 196 20.52 16.89 -13.61
CA GLY A 196 20.39 17.13 -15.05
C GLY A 196 19.68 16.03 -15.86
N ASN A 197 19.25 14.92 -15.25
CA ASN A 197 18.67 13.79 -15.99
C ASN A 197 17.31 14.10 -16.64
N LYS A 198 17.23 13.89 -17.96
CA LYS A 198 16.03 14.09 -18.81
C LYS A 198 15.53 12.75 -19.34
N ALA A 199 14.26 12.40 -19.12
CA ALA A 199 13.74 11.11 -19.55
C ALA A 199 13.47 11.07 -21.07
N TYR A 200 13.69 9.92 -21.70
CA TYR A 200 13.27 9.65 -23.07
C TYR A 200 12.89 8.17 -23.24
N VAL A 201 12.28 7.85 -24.38
CA VAL A 201 12.00 6.48 -24.81
C VAL A 201 12.67 6.24 -26.15
N VAL A 202 13.31 5.09 -26.31
CA VAL A 202 13.68 4.57 -27.63
C VAL A 202 12.69 3.50 -28.07
N SER A 203 12.41 3.43 -29.36
CA SER A 203 11.59 2.37 -29.93
C SER A 203 12.07 1.92 -31.31
N ALA A 204 11.83 0.66 -31.62
CA ALA A 204 12.02 0.06 -32.94
C ALA A 204 10.78 -0.76 -33.33
N SER A 205 10.58 -1.05 -34.62
CA SER A 205 9.57 -2.02 -35.03
C SER A 205 9.94 -3.42 -34.50
N GLN A 206 8.95 -4.21 -34.08
CA GLN A 206 9.17 -5.63 -33.75
C GLN A 206 9.62 -6.45 -34.98
N ASP A 207 9.42 -5.92 -36.19
CA ASP A 207 9.83 -6.57 -37.44
C ASP A 207 11.17 -6.10 -38.01
N ALA A 208 11.81 -5.10 -37.41
CA ALA A 208 13.10 -4.60 -37.87
C ALA A 208 14.29 -5.41 -37.33
N ASP A 209 15.44 -5.31 -38.01
CA ASP A 209 16.71 -5.72 -37.41
C ASP A 209 17.09 -4.74 -36.29
N LEU A 210 17.02 -5.23 -35.05
CA LEU A 210 17.35 -4.45 -33.87
C LEU A 210 18.85 -4.14 -33.73
N LEU A 211 19.73 -4.86 -34.45
CA LEU A 211 21.18 -4.58 -34.50
C LEU A 211 21.54 -3.53 -35.56
N ASN A 212 20.57 -3.05 -36.35
CA ASN A 212 20.73 -1.87 -37.20
C ASN A 212 20.26 -0.62 -36.45
N SER A 213 21.16 0.34 -36.24
CA SER A 213 20.86 1.59 -35.53
C SER A 213 19.79 2.44 -36.23
N ALA A 214 19.67 2.37 -37.56
CA ALA A 214 18.66 3.08 -38.32
C ALA A 214 17.23 2.53 -38.14
N SER A 215 17.06 1.36 -37.49
CA SER A 215 15.76 0.79 -37.13
C SER A 215 15.10 1.47 -35.91
N TRP A 216 15.86 2.29 -35.18
CA TRP A 216 15.45 2.88 -33.90
C TRP A 216 15.09 4.36 -34.05
N VAL A 217 14.15 4.83 -33.23
CA VAL A 217 13.83 6.25 -33.04
C VAL A 217 13.85 6.61 -31.54
N GLN A 218 14.20 7.85 -31.23
CA GLN A 218 14.14 8.42 -29.87
C GLN A 218 12.92 9.35 -29.78
N SER A 219 12.26 9.40 -28.62
CA SER A 219 11.33 10.48 -28.28
C SER A 219 12.08 11.81 -28.11
N GLU A 220 11.34 12.92 -28.08
CA GLU A 220 11.82 14.13 -27.40
C GLU A 220 12.20 13.83 -25.93
N ARG A 221 13.05 14.69 -25.35
CA ARG A 221 13.55 14.53 -23.99
C ARG A 221 12.71 15.35 -23.01
N LEU A 222 12.16 14.70 -21.99
CA LEU A 222 11.39 15.35 -20.94
C LEU A 222 12.33 15.98 -19.91
N GLU A 223 12.35 17.30 -19.88
CA GLU A 223 12.99 18.08 -18.82
C GLU A 223 12.45 17.69 -17.43
N LYS A 224 13.28 17.83 -16.40
CA LYS A 224 12.92 17.62 -14.99
C LYS A 224 11.86 18.67 -14.56
N PRO A 225 10.63 18.29 -14.17
CA PRO A 225 9.64 19.21 -13.64
C PRO A 225 10.07 19.81 -12.29
N ALA A 226 9.66 21.05 -12.02
CA ALA A 226 10.03 21.77 -10.80
C ALA A 226 9.54 21.12 -9.48
N TRP A 227 8.59 20.17 -9.54
CA TRP A 227 8.11 19.40 -8.39
C TRP A 227 9.00 18.21 -8.01
N ILE A 228 9.97 17.83 -8.86
CA ILE A 228 11.02 16.88 -8.47
C ILE A 228 12.10 17.67 -7.73
N ASP A 229 12.29 17.45 -6.43
CA ASP A 229 13.53 17.86 -5.74
C ASP A 229 14.62 16.78 -5.89
N GLY A 230 15.88 17.14 -5.64
CA GLY A 230 17.03 16.26 -5.79
C GLY A 230 17.36 16.00 -7.26
N THR A 231 17.39 14.72 -7.61
CA THR A 231 17.77 14.19 -8.93
C THR A 231 16.80 14.61 -10.04
N GLY A 232 17.18 14.43 -11.29
CA GLY A 232 16.24 14.45 -12.41
C GLY A 232 15.41 13.18 -12.44
N TRP A 233 14.93 12.82 -13.63
CA TRP A 233 14.29 11.53 -13.85
C TRP A 233 15.28 10.38 -13.64
N LEU A 234 14.79 9.21 -13.22
CA LEU A 234 15.63 8.03 -12.94
C LEU A 234 14.93 6.71 -13.27
N GLU A 235 15.64 5.86 -14.01
CA GLU A 235 15.37 4.44 -14.21
C GLU A 235 13.93 4.17 -14.67
N ALA A 236 13.50 4.85 -15.73
CA ALA A 236 12.13 4.77 -16.22
C ALA A 236 11.75 3.37 -16.74
N ASN A 237 10.52 2.96 -16.43
CA ASN A 237 9.90 1.71 -16.82
C ASN A 237 8.76 1.98 -17.82
N ALA A 238 8.96 1.64 -19.09
CA ALA A 238 7.91 1.71 -20.11
C ALA A 238 6.85 0.61 -19.88
N VAL A 239 5.56 0.97 -19.92
CA VAL A 239 4.43 0.05 -19.73
C VAL A 239 3.22 0.53 -20.56
N ILE A 240 2.37 -0.39 -21.02
CA ILE A 240 1.16 -0.04 -21.79
C ILE A 240 0.02 0.41 -20.85
N GLY A 241 -0.55 1.59 -21.08
CA GLY A 241 -1.73 2.07 -20.38
C GLY A 241 -3.02 1.41 -20.89
N LEU A 242 -4.08 1.41 -20.07
CA LEU A 242 -5.42 0.94 -20.50
C LEU A 242 -6.03 1.82 -21.62
N ASP A 243 -5.47 3.00 -21.88
CA ASP A 243 -5.79 3.88 -23.01
C ASP A 243 -4.97 3.57 -24.29
N GLY A 244 -4.18 2.51 -24.29
CA GLY A 244 -3.34 2.10 -25.43
C GLY A 244 -2.07 2.94 -25.64
N LYS A 245 -1.80 3.93 -24.79
CA LYS A 245 -0.58 4.75 -24.86
C LYS A 245 0.54 4.13 -24.03
N VAL A 246 1.78 4.30 -24.48
CA VAL A 246 2.96 3.97 -23.67
C VAL A 246 3.07 4.97 -22.53
N LYS A 247 3.03 4.46 -21.30
CA LYS A 247 3.30 5.19 -20.06
C LYS A 247 4.71 4.87 -19.59
N CYS A 248 5.32 5.78 -18.86
CA CYS A 248 6.61 5.59 -18.23
C CYS A 248 6.50 5.96 -16.76
N ILE A 249 6.77 4.98 -15.89
CA ILE A 249 6.81 5.16 -14.44
C ILE A 249 8.27 5.13 -14.01
N THR A 250 8.70 6.05 -13.16
CA THR A 250 10.12 6.34 -12.89
C THR A 250 10.33 6.66 -11.43
N ARG A 251 11.46 6.23 -10.85
CA ARG A 251 11.72 6.44 -9.42
C ARG A 251 12.04 7.92 -9.14
N LEU A 252 11.73 8.38 -7.93
CA LEU A 252 12.02 9.74 -7.47
C LEU A 252 12.89 9.68 -6.22
N ALA A 253 13.99 10.43 -6.18
CA ALA A 253 14.79 10.55 -4.96
C ALA A 253 14.01 11.33 -3.89
N SER A 254 13.33 10.62 -2.98
CA SER A 254 12.51 11.22 -1.91
C SER A 254 12.86 10.72 -0.50
N MET A 255 12.41 11.47 0.50
CA MET A 255 12.45 11.07 1.91
C MET A 255 11.36 10.05 2.26
N ASP A 256 10.22 10.10 1.57
CA ASP A 256 9.00 9.37 1.94
C ASP A 256 8.94 7.93 1.38
N GLY A 257 9.49 7.69 0.20
CA GLY A 257 9.41 6.40 -0.51
C GLY A 257 8.03 6.01 -1.05
N ILE A 258 7.04 6.92 -1.03
CA ILE A 258 5.63 6.61 -1.35
C ILE A 258 5.15 7.19 -2.68
N TYR A 259 6.05 7.79 -3.48
CA TYR A 259 5.70 8.39 -4.77
C TYR A 259 6.65 7.96 -5.89
N ALA A 260 6.09 7.80 -7.09
CA ALA A 260 6.84 7.68 -8.34
C ALA A 260 6.48 8.84 -9.29
N GLY A 261 7.34 9.07 -10.28
CA GLY A 261 7.06 9.95 -11.41
C GLY A 261 6.32 9.18 -12.51
N TYR A 262 5.46 9.88 -13.23
CA TYR A 262 4.65 9.37 -14.34
C TYR A 262 4.77 10.33 -15.52
N TYR A 263 4.93 9.80 -16.73
CA TYR A 263 4.63 10.51 -17.98
C TYR A 263 4.05 9.55 -19.04
N SER A 264 3.49 10.11 -20.11
CA SER A 264 2.81 9.38 -21.19
C SER A 264 3.40 9.78 -22.54
N LEU A 265 3.29 8.93 -23.56
CA LEU A 265 3.67 9.25 -24.94
C LEU A 265 2.42 9.58 -25.77
N SER A 266 2.52 10.61 -26.60
CA SER A 266 1.51 10.95 -27.62
C SER A 266 1.82 10.33 -28.99
N SER A 267 3.08 9.96 -29.24
CA SER A 267 3.51 9.07 -30.33
C SER A 267 4.88 8.47 -30.01
N ASP A 268 5.38 7.56 -30.87
CA ASP A 268 6.71 6.93 -30.73
C ASP A 268 7.89 7.92 -30.60
N VAL A 269 7.68 9.16 -31.04
CA VAL A 269 8.69 10.24 -31.03
C VAL A 269 8.28 11.44 -30.16
N LYS A 270 7.09 11.43 -29.56
CA LYS A 270 6.57 12.56 -28.75
C LYS A 270 6.03 12.15 -27.39
N ILE A 271 6.40 12.92 -26.38
CA ILE A 271 5.86 12.83 -25.03
C ILE A 271 4.53 13.60 -25.01
N GLU A 272 3.60 13.19 -24.18
CA GLU A 272 2.27 13.80 -24.09
C GLU A 272 2.35 15.09 -23.25
N PRO A 273 2.07 16.28 -23.81
CA PRO A 273 2.23 17.55 -23.09
C PRO A 273 1.38 17.59 -21.82
N GLY A 274 1.97 18.01 -20.71
CA GLY A 274 1.28 18.05 -19.40
C GLY A 274 1.07 16.69 -18.72
N SER A 275 1.47 15.56 -19.33
CA SER A 275 1.34 14.24 -18.69
C SER A 275 2.30 13.99 -17.52
N ALA A 276 3.33 14.83 -17.36
CA ALA A 276 4.37 14.70 -16.35
C ALA A 276 3.85 15.03 -14.93
N LYS A 277 3.56 13.98 -14.13
CA LYS A 277 2.99 14.11 -12.78
C LYS A 277 3.64 13.16 -11.77
N ARG A 278 3.28 13.35 -10.49
CA ARG A 278 3.63 12.45 -9.38
C ARG A 278 2.42 11.57 -9.05
N ILE A 279 2.65 10.27 -8.87
CA ILE A 279 1.64 9.26 -8.51
C ILE A 279 2.00 8.58 -7.18
N GLN A 280 1.03 7.96 -6.50
CA GLN A 280 1.33 7.14 -5.32
C GLN A 280 2.01 5.84 -5.78
N PHE A 281 3.15 5.50 -5.17
CA PHE A 281 3.89 4.27 -5.47
C PHE A 281 4.72 3.83 -4.28
N TRP A 282 4.35 2.72 -3.64
CA TRP A 282 5.07 2.18 -2.50
C TRP A 282 6.45 1.64 -2.92
N GLY A 283 7.51 2.22 -2.38
CA GLY A 283 8.90 1.94 -2.76
C GLY A 283 9.41 2.79 -3.94
N GLY A 284 8.71 3.86 -4.31
CA GLY A 284 9.02 4.71 -5.47
C GLY A 284 10.35 5.48 -5.42
N ALA A 285 11.12 5.37 -4.34
CA ALA A 285 12.45 5.94 -4.19
C ALA A 285 13.62 4.99 -4.52
N SER A 286 13.33 3.71 -4.80
CA SER A 286 14.29 2.70 -5.26
C SER A 286 13.93 2.20 -6.67
N LYS A 287 14.82 1.45 -7.32
CA LYS A 287 14.53 0.83 -8.63
C LYS A 287 13.44 -0.23 -8.49
N PHE A 288 12.41 -0.14 -9.33
CA PHE A 288 11.31 -1.10 -9.43
C PHE A 288 11.05 -1.47 -10.89
N ASN A 289 10.48 -2.64 -11.14
CA ASN A 289 10.05 -3.07 -12.49
C ASN A 289 8.55 -3.37 -12.49
N ILE A 290 7.82 -2.84 -13.47
CA ILE A 290 6.36 -2.97 -13.62
C ILE A 290 6.04 -3.79 -14.88
N ARG A 291 5.13 -4.76 -14.75
CA ARG A 291 4.53 -5.50 -15.88
C ARG A 291 3.02 -5.60 -15.68
N TYR A 292 2.27 -5.67 -16.77
CA TYR A 292 0.82 -5.86 -16.76
C TYR A 292 0.47 -7.34 -16.91
N ASP A 293 -0.44 -7.85 -16.08
CA ASP A 293 -1.04 -9.17 -16.25
C ASP A 293 -2.47 -9.03 -16.82
N PRO A 294 -2.75 -9.55 -18.03
CA PRO A 294 -4.09 -9.50 -18.61
C PRO A 294 -5.11 -10.38 -17.88
N ASN A 295 -4.69 -11.36 -17.07
CA ASN A 295 -5.58 -12.28 -16.37
C ASN A 295 -6.24 -11.60 -15.15
N THR A 296 -5.44 -10.96 -14.29
CA THR A 296 -5.90 -10.14 -13.16
C THR A 296 -6.31 -8.72 -13.57
N LYS A 297 -5.98 -8.30 -14.79
CA LYS A 297 -6.17 -6.93 -15.31
C LYS A 297 -5.50 -5.87 -14.42
N LYS A 298 -4.34 -6.23 -13.85
CA LYS A 298 -3.56 -5.39 -12.95
C LYS A 298 -2.13 -5.22 -13.45
N TYR A 299 -1.59 -4.06 -13.14
CA TYR A 299 -0.17 -3.80 -13.12
C TYR A 299 0.40 -4.36 -11.81
N TRP A 300 1.51 -5.07 -11.90
CA TRP A 300 2.23 -5.63 -10.75
C TRP A 300 3.65 -5.09 -10.72
N SER A 301 4.25 -5.06 -9.53
CA SER A 301 5.65 -4.68 -9.33
C SER A 301 6.22 -5.32 -8.07
N LEU A 302 7.54 -5.47 -8.05
CA LEU A 302 8.31 -5.76 -6.83
C LEU A 302 9.14 -4.51 -6.52
N ALA A 303 8.94 -3.92 -5.33
CA ALA A 303 9.50 -2.63 -4.96
C ALA A 303 9.96 -2.59 -3.50
N ASN A 304 11.01 -1.81 -3.21
CA ASN A 304 11.53 -1.64 -1.85
C ASN A 304 10.69 -0.62 -1.07
N TYR A 305 9.57 -1.10 -0.50
CA TYR A 305 8.78 -0.34 0.47
C TYR A 305 9.60 -0.03 1.73
N VAL A 306 9.33 1.12 2.36
CA VAL A 306 9.93 1.54 3.62
C VAL A 306 8.85 1.64 4.70
N PRO A 307 8.71 0.62 5.56
CA PRO A 307 7.88 0.66 6.77
C PRO A 307 8.21 1.85 7.66
N GLU A 308 7.20 2.40 8.36
CA GLU A 308 7.37 3.59 9.20
C GLU A 308 8.43 3.39 10.30
N GLN A 309 8.50 2.20 10.89
CA GLN A 309 9.48 1.85 11.93
C GLN A 309 10.95 1.90 11.47
N TYR A 310 11.21 1.92 10.15
CA TYR A 310 12.58 2.06 9.60
C TYR A 310 12.88 3.49 9.09
N LYS A 311 11.93 4.43 9.18
CA LYS A 311 12.16 5.85 8.86
C LYS A 311 12.80 6.58 10.05
N ALA A 312 14.13 6.50 10.13
CA ALA A 312 14.91 7.13 11.19
C ALA A 312 15.82 8.25 10.66
N GLY A 313 15.78 9.41 11.33
CA GLY A 313 16.64 10.57 11.03
C GLY A 313 16.44 11.14 9.63
N ASN A 314 17.49 11.76 9.08
CA ASN A 314 17.47 12.37 7.74
C ASN A 314 17.89 11.39 6.63
N ARG A 315 17.58 10.08 6.77
CA ARG A 315 17.84 9.06 5.75
C ARG A 315 16.75 9.10 4.68
N SER A 316 17.14 9.17 3.41
CA SER A 316 16.17 9.08 2.30
C SER A 316 15.65 7.65 2.12
N ALA A 317 14.41 7.50 1.67
CA ALA A 317 13.80 6.18 1.48
C ALA A 317 14.55 5.34 0.42
N GLY A 318 15.15 6.00 -0.59
CA GLY A 318 16.04 5.33 -1.55
C GLY A 318 17.31 4.75 -0.92
N GLY A 319 17.63 5.10 0.33
CA GLY A 319 18.71 4.51 1.14
C GLY A 319 18.25 3.38 2.08
N ILE A 320 17.01 2.92 2.02
CA ILE A 320 16.46 1.84 2.86
C ILE A 320 15.91 0.75 1.94
N ARG A 321 16.48 -0.46 1.98
CA ARG A 321 16.22 -1.52 0.98
C ARG A 321 16.09 -2.94 1.55
N ASN A 322 16.03 -3.04 2.88
CA ASN A 322 15.92 -4.27 3.66
C ASN A 322 14.54 -4.95 3.58
N VAL A 323 13.55 -4.31 2.95
CA VAL A 323 12.19 -4.84 2.71
C VAL A 323 11.87 -4.80 1.22
N LEU A 324 11.23 -5.85 0.71
CA LEU A 324 10.74 -6.00 -0.67
C LEU A 324 9.27 -6.42 -0.64
N ALA A 325 8.40 -5.63 -1.28
CA ALA A 325 6.96 -5.86 -1.32
C ALA A 325 6.47 -6.14 -2.75
N LEU A 326 5.50 -7.05 -2.88
CA LEU A 326 4.73 -7.26 -4.11
C LEU A 326 3.57 -6.25 -4.12
N THR A 327 3.63 -5.28 -5.02
CA THR A 327 2.65 -4.21 -5.15
C THR A 327 1.83 -4.36 -6.43
N SER A 328 0.64 -3.77 -6.47
CA SER A 328 -0.20 -3.76 -7.66
C SER A 328 -1.04 -2.51 -7.80
N SER A 329 -1.48 -2.22 -9.03
CA SER A 329 -2.39 -1.14 -9.40
C SER A 329 -3.33 -1.60 -10.51
N SER A 330 -4.54 -1.02 -10.56
CA SER A 330 -5.48 -1.20 -11.69
C SER A 330 -5.42 -0.07 -12.73
N ASP A 331 -4.76 1.04 -12.42
CA ASP A 331 -4.83 2.31 -13.16
C ASP A 331 -3.45 2.95 -13.48
N LEU A 332 -2.36 2.35 -13.00
CA LEU A 332 -0.98 2.87 -12.90
C LEU A 332 -0.77 4.03 -11.90
N GLU A 333 -1.80 4.56 -11.24
CA GLU A 333 -1.71 5.77 -10.42
C GLU A 333 -1.93 5.52 -8.92
N THR A 334 -2.80 4.57 -8.61
CA THR A 334 -3.15 4.12 -7.26
C THR A 334 -2.53 2.75 -7.03
N TRP A 335 -1.59 2.64 -6.09
CA TRP A 335 -0.84 1.40 -5.83
C TRP A 335 -1.07 0.88 -4.40
N GLN A 336 -1.30 -0.42 -4.28
CA GLN A 336 -1.41 -1.14 -3.00
C GLN A 336 -0.24 -2.11 -2.79
N ILE A 337 0.13 -2.37 -1.54
CA ILE A 337 0.97 -3.52 -1.15
C ILE A 337 0.04 -4.73 -0.99
N ASN A 338 0.37 -5.85 -1.64
CA ASN A 338 -0.36 -7.11 -1.49
C ASN A 338 0.34 -8.03 -0.47
N THR A 339 1.67 -8.13 -0.54
CA THR A 339 2.46 -8.90 0.43
C THR A 339 3.87 -8.36 0.61
N ILE A 340 4.47 -8.60 1.78
CA ILE A 340 5.93 -8.54 1.98
C ILE A 340 6.53 -9.88 1.55
N VAL A 341 7.51 -9.84 0.64
CA VAL A 341 8.13 -11.02 0.01
C VAL A 341 9.46 -11.37 0.65
N LEU A 342 10.28 -10.35 0.94
CA LEU A 342 11.53 -10.48 1.70
C LEU A 342 11.62 -9.31 2.68
N ALA A 343 12.01 -9.57 3.92
CA ALA A 343 12.31 -8.52 4.90
C ALA A 343 13.35 -8.97 5.94
N HIS A 344 14.13 -8.00 6.41
CA HIS A 344 15.14 -8.13 7.45
C HIS A 344 15.24 -6.82 8.25
N ASP A 345 15.69 -6.87 9.50
CA ASP A 345 15.64 -5.69 10.40
C ASP A 345 16.86 -4.76 10.26
N ASP A 346 18.00 -5.28 9.78
CA ASP A 346 19.20 -4.49 9.47
C ASP A 346 18.96 -3.62 8.23
N VAL A 347 18.91 -2.29 8.42
CA VAL A 347 18.76 -1.27 7.35
C VAL A 347 20.11 -0.83 6.74
N GLU A 348 21.24 -1.16 7.36
CA GLU A 348 22.58 -0.71 6.98
C GLU A 348 23.30 -1.67 6.05
N ASN A 349 23.21 -2.98 6.32
CA ASN A 349 23.96 -4.00 5.60
C ASN A 349 23.09 -4.87 4.68
N VAL A 350 21.78 -4.96 4.92
CA VAL A 350 20.88 -5.85 4.16
C VAL A 350 20.04 -5.09 3.13
N GLY A 351 19.92 -5.67 1.93
CA GLY A 351 19.16 -5.09 0.83
C GLY A 351 18.69 -6.12 -0.19
N PHE A 352 17.38 -6.15 -0.47
CA PHE A 352 16.73 -7.03 -1.45
C PHE A 352 16.24 -6.21 -2.63
N GLN A 353 17.18 -5.75 -3.46
CA GLN A 353 17.01 -4.53 -4.24
C GLN A 353 17.10 -4.75 -5.75
N TYR A 354 16.74 -3.70 -6.50
CA TYR A 354 16.98 -3.57 -7.95
C TYR A 354 16.37 -4.67 -8.83
N VAL A 355 15.40 -5.40 -8.28
CA VAL A 355 14.92 -6.67 -8.83
C VAL A 355 14.42 -6.56 -10.26
N ASP A 356 14.58 -7.66 -11.00
CA ASP A 356 13.82 -7.93 -12.20
C ASP A 356 13.15 -9.31 -12.07
N TRP A 357 12.04 -9.49 -12.77
CA TRP A 357 11.11 -10.57 -12.50
C TRP A 357 10.21 -10.86 -13.70
N ILE A 358 9.71 -12.08 -13.83
CA ILE A 358 8.82 -12.50 -14.91
C ILE A 358 7.66 -13.34 -14.36
N PHE A 359 6.51 -13.29 -15.03
CA PHE A 359 5.43 -14.24 -14.78
C PHE A 359 5.79 -15.61 -15.36
N ASP A 360 5.54 -16.67 -14.61
CA ASP A 360 5.64 -18.06 -15.06
C ASP A 360 4.37 -18.80 -14.64
N GLY A 361 3.36 -18.81 -15.52
CA GLY A 361 2.03 -19.36 -15.22
C GLY A 361 1.29 -18.61 -14.11
N ASN A 362 1.23 -19.19 -12.91
CA ASN A 362 0.63 -18.59 -11.71
C ASN A 362 1.65 -17.95 -10.77
N ASP A 363 2.93 -18.05 -11.09
CA ASP A 363 4.04 -17.69 -10.21
C ASP A 363 4.80 -16.47 -10.76
N ILE A 364 5.61 -15.84 -9.91
CA ILE A 364 6.60 -14.84 -10.33
C ILE A 364 7.99 -15.37 -10.02
N LEU A 365 8.83 -15.51 -11.05
CA LEU A 365 10.26 -15.75 -10.88
C LEU A 365 10.97 -14.40 -10.80
N PHE A 366 11.88 -14.21 -9.84
CA PHE A 366 12.64 -12.96 -9.74
C PHE A 366 14.11 -13.16 -9.36
N VAL A 367 14.94 -12.22 -9.82
CA VAL A 367 16.35 -12.10 -9.44
C VAL A 367 16.55 -10.83 -8.62
N SER A 368 17.30 -10.95 -7.53
CA SER A 368 17.58 -9.86 -6.60
C SER A 368 19.07 -9.56 -6.54
N ARG A 369 19.40 -8.26 -6.54
CA ARG A 369 20.71 -7.76 -6.12
C ARG A 369 20.68 -7.77 -4.60
N THR A 370 21.43 -8.68 -4.00
CA THR A 370 21.26 -9.05 -2.59
C THR A 370 22.48 -8.68 -1.78
N ALA A 371 22.32 -7.71 -0.89
CA ALA A 371 23.26 -7.44 0.19
C ALA A 371 22.79 -8.26 1.40
N TYR A 372 23.62 -9.18 1.90
CA TYR A 372 23.28 -10.05 3.02
C TYR A 372 24.53 -10.47 3.81
N ASP A 373 24.36 -11.09 4.98
CA ASP A 373 25.46 -11.76 5.67
C ASP A 373 25.89 -13.01 4.90
N ASP A 374 27.21 -13.22 4.79
CA ASP A 374 27.84 -14.38 4.18
C ASP A 374 28.70 -15.17 5.17
N GLY A 375 28.70 -14.80 6.46
CA GLY A 375 29.57 -15.38 7.48
C GLY A 375 31.04 -14.97 7.36
N MET A 376 31.41 -14.20 6.33
CA MET A 376 32.78 -13.75 6.02
C MET A 376 32.98 -12.24 6.29
N GLY A 377 32.00 -11.59 6.92
CA GLY A 377 31.94 -10.14 7.15
C GLY A 377 30.76 -9.44 6.45
N GLY A 378 29.94 -10.20 5.72
CA GLY A 378 28.70 -9.74 5.10
C GLY A 378 28.90 -8.78 3.93
N ALA A 379 27.82 -8.17 3.47
CA ALA A 379 27.88 -7.14 2.42
C ALA A 379 28.71 -5.93 2.84
N ASP A 380 29.17 -5.14 1.87
CA ASP A 380 29.84 -3.87 2.20
C ASP A 380 28.86 -2.87 2.85
N ASN A 381 27.64 -2.80 2.31
CA ASN A 381 26.45 -2.14 2.86
C ASN A 381 25.21 -2.56 2.04
N PHE A 382 24.02 -2.09 2.42
CA PHE A 382 22.73 -2.38 1.76
C PHE A 382 22.72 -2.10 0.24
N HIS A 383 23.60 -1.22 -0.27
CA HIS A 383 23.77 -0.95 -1.70
C HIS A 383 24.83 -1.87 -2.32
N ASN A 384 26.01 -1.96 -1.70
CA ASN A 384 27.17 -2.69 -2.21
C ASN A 384 27.04 -4.21 -1.94
N ALA A 385 26.14 -4.82 -2.70
CA ALA A 385 25.72 -6.22 -2.62
C ALA A 385 26.83 -7.22 -2.97
N ASN A 386 26.99 -8.22 -2.09
CA ASN A 386 27.85 -9.39 -2.24
C ASN A 386 27.20 -10.54 -3.03
N PHE A 387 25.87 -10.56 -3.22
CA PHE A 387 25.18 -11.63 -3.94
C PHE A 387 24.29 -11.15 -5.10
N MET A 388 24.04 -12.06 -6.05
CA MET A 388 22.79 -12.11 -6.80
C MET A 388 22.06 -13.42 -6.45
N THR A 389 20.76 -13.34 -6.20
CA THR A 389 19.92 -14.48 -5.78
C THR A 389 18.67 -14.64 -6.66
N PHE A 390 18.20 -15.88 -6.82
CA PHE A 390 16.99 -16.25 -7.57
C PHE A 390 15.88 -16.73 -6.62
N HIS A 391 14.64 -16.35 -6.91
CA HIS A 391 13.47 -16.58 -6.06
C HIS A 391 12.22 -16.88 -6.88
N THR A 392 11.27 -17.58 -6.26
CA THR A 392 9.91 -17.82 -6.80
C THR A 392 8.88 -17.31 -5.80
N ILE A 393 7.88 -16.57 -6.29
CA ILE A 393 6.64 -16.25 -5.57
C ILE A 393 5.56 -17.18 -6.13
N GLU A 394 5.33 -18.28 -5.44
CA GLU A 394 4.26 -19.24 -5.79
C GLU A 394 2.89 -18.58 -5.66
N ASN A 395 2.03 -18.77 -6.65
CA ASN A 395 0.64 -18.30 -6.69
C ASN A 395 0.51 -16.81 -6.30
N TYR A 396 1.23 -15.92 -7.01
CA TYR A 396 1.35 -14.48 -6.67
C TYR A 396 0.02 -13.73 -6.52
N LYS A 397 -1.08 -14.30 -7.05
CA LYS A 397 -2.45 -13.78 -6.99
C LYS A 397 -3.09 -13.95 -5.61
N THR A 398 -2.61 -14.90 -4.80
CA THR A 398 -3.17 -15.30 -3.49
C THR A 398 -2.13 -15.42 -2.39
N VAL A 399 -0.84 -15.20 -2.69
CA VAL A 399 0.23 -15.15 -1.68
C VAL A 399 -0.04 -14.09 -0.60
N SER A 400 0.15 -14.47 0.66
CA SER A 400 -0.06 -13.62 1.84
C SER A 400 1.25 -13.26 2.53
N THR A 401 1.27 -12.19 3.33
CA THR A 401 2.45 -11.80 4.12
C THR A 401 2.74 -12.86 5.20
N PRO A 402 3.96 -13.44 5.24
CA PRO A 402 4.36 -14.36 6.31
C PRO A 402 4.18 -13.72 7.69
N SER A 403 3.65 -14.46 8.67
CA SER A 403 3.16 -13.89 9.94
C SER A 403 4.20 -13.05 10.69
N LYS A 404 5.49 -13.42 10.61
CA LYS A 404 6.62 -12.66 11.17
C LYS A 404 6.77 -11.22 10.64
N TRP A 405 6.24 -10.94 9.45
CA TRP A 405 6.34 -9.66 8.75
C TRP A 405 5.01 -8.91 8.63
N LEU A 406 3.92 -9.38 9.26
CA LEU A 406 2.63 -8.66 9.24
C LEU A 406 2.74 -7.24 9.83
N HIS A 407 3.62 -7.05 10.81
CA HIS A 407 3.94 -5.75 11.41
C HIS A 407 4.68 -4.79 10.46
N LEU A 408 5.16 -5.26 9.30
CA LEU A 408 5.83 -4.47 8.26
C LEU A 408 4.88 -4.03 7.13
N LEU A 409 3.61 -4.39 7.19
CA LEU A 409 2.61 -3.80 6.30
C LEU A 409 2.36 -2.34 6.70
N PRO A 410 2.00 -1.45 5.77
CA PRO A 410 1.45 -0.15 6.15
C PRO A 410 0.18 -0.37 6.99
N ASP A 411 -0.06 0.52 7.95
CA ASP A 411 -1.35 0.56 8.65
C ASP A 411 -2.49 0.58 7.63
N GLN A 412 -3.39 -0.41 7.71
CA GLN A 412 -4.59 -0.53 6.86
C GLN A 412 -5.66 0.53 7.23
N ALA A 413 -5.22 1.60 7.88
CA ALA A 413 -6.05 2.67 8.39
C ALA A 413 -6.51 3.56 7.23
N TRP A 414 -7.80 3.46 6.88
CA TRP A 414 -8.38 4.11 5.70
C TRP A 414 -8.05 5.61 5.64
N ASN A 415 -7.69 6.08 4.45
CA ASN A 415 -7.05 7.37 4.18
C ASN A 415 -8.03 8.52 3.87
N GLY A 416 -9.35 8.27 3.98
CA GLY A 416 -10.38 9.23 3.58
C GLY A 416 -10.92 9.07 2.15
N GLU A 417 -10.46 8.07 1.37
CA GLU A 417 -10.97 7.85 0.01
C GLU A 417 -12.48 7.57 -0.05
N VAL A 418 -13.14 8.04 -1.12
CA VAL A 418 -14.55 7.75 -1.40
C VAL A 418 -14.60 6.71 -2.52
N ARG A 419 -15.23 5.57 -2.25
CA ARG A 419 -15.29 4.40 -3.15
C ARG A 419 -16.75 4.05 -3.43
N ALA A 420 -17.17 4.01 -4.69
CA ALA A 420 -18.51 3.55 -5.03
C ALA A 420 -18.72 2.08 -4.61
N PHE A 421 -19.92 1.75 -4.13
CA PHE A 421 -20.37 0.38 -3.98
C PHE A 421 -20.88 -0.17 -5.32
N ASP A 422 -21.02 -1.48 -5.43
CA ASP A 422 -21.63 -2.13 -6.60
C ASP A 422 -23.14 -2.32 -6.37
N ASP A 423 -23.96 -1.54 -7.07
CA ASP A 423 -25.42 -1.65 -7.13
C ASP A 423 -25.95 -2.26 -8.44
N THR A 424 -25.06 -2.81 -9.27
CA THR A 424 -25.40 -3.45 -10.55
C THR A 424 -26.11 -4.80 -10.34
N HIS A 425 -26.60 -5.41 -11.44
CA HIS A 425 -27.23 -6.75 -11.42
C HIS A 425 -28.39 -6.90 -10.41
N GLY A 426 -29.10 -5.80 -10.12
CA GLY A 426 -30.22 -5.78 -9.20
C GLY A 426 -29.83 -5.73 -7.72
N LYS A 427 -28.56 -5.48 -7.37
CA LYS A 427 -28.13 -5.37 -5.97
C LYS A 427 -28.90 -4.30 -5.19
N GLY A 428 -29.14 -4.61 -3.93
CA GLY A 428 -29.99 -3.87 -3.01
C GLY A 428 -31.49 -3.93 -3.31
N SER A 429 -31.97 -4.76 -4.24
CA SER A 429 -33.43 -4.87 -4.51
C SER A 429 -34.19 -5.71 -3.49
N THR A 430 -33.51 -6.62 -2.79
CA THR A 430 -34.08 -7.48 -1.74
C THR A 430 -33.10 -7.64 -0.58
N ILE A 431 -33.59 -8.17 0.55
CA ILE A 431 -32.75 -8.52 1.70
C ILE A 431 -31.73 -9.63 1.39
N ASP A 432 -32.05 -10.54 0.45
CA ASP A 432 -31.20 -11.66 0.04
C ASP A 432 -30.15 -11.27 -1.03
N ASN A 433 -30.37 -10.14 -1.72
CA ASN A 433 -29.42 -9.54 -2.66
C ASN A 433 -29.13 -8.07 -2.30
N PRO A 434 -28.52 -7.79 -1.13
CA PRO A 434 -28.22 -6.43 -0.68
C PRO A 434 -27.00 -5.83 -1.40
N ILE A 435 -26.86 -4.51 -1.33
CA ILE A 435 -25.58 -3.84 -1.64
C ILE A 435 -24.62 -4.16 -0.50
N LEU A 436 -23.53 -4.87 -0.80
CA LEU A 436 -22.50 -5.21 0.18
C LEU A 436 -21.57 -4.02 0.41
N ILE A 437 -21.21 -3.80 1.68
CA ILE A 437 -20.23 -2.81 2.12
C ILE A 437 -19.05 -3.55 2.77
N ASP A 438 -17.89 -3.48 2.12
CA ASP A 438 -16.62 -4.05 2.55
C ASP A 438 -15.58 -2.97 2.91
N HIS A 439 -15.85 -1.70 2.59
CA HIS A 439 -14.86 -0.63 2.66
C HIS A 439 -15.40 0.68 3.26
N PRO A 440 -14.66 1.37 4.16
CA PRO A 440 -15.05 2.68 4.71
C PRO A 440 -15.49 3.71 3.67
N GLY A 441 -14.79 3.79 2.54
CA GLY A 441 -15.11 4.71 1.44
C GLY A 441 -16.49 4.52 0.80
N GLN A 442 -17.10 3.33 0.92
CA GLN A 442 -18.47 3.06 0.46
C GLN A 442 -19.53 3.59 1.42
N LEU A 443 -19.22 3.60 2.72
CA LEU A 443 -20.09 4.17 3.75
C LEU A 443 -20.12 5.71 3.63
N VAL A 444 -18.99 6.33 3.26
CA VAL A 444 -18.94 7.75 2.87
C VAL A 444 -19.66 8.01 1.56
N PHE A 445 -19.49 7.16 0.54
CA PHE A 445 -20.23 7.28 -0.72
C PHE A 445 -21.75 7.22 -0.49
N LEU A 446 -22.23 6.31 0.38
CA LEU A 446 -23.63 6.25 0.79
C LEU A 446 -24.09 7.58 1.42
N ALA A 447 -23.33 8.14 2.37
CA ALA A 447 -23.64 9.43 2.98
C ALA A 447 -23.70 10.57 1.94
N GLU A 448 -22.74 10.62 1.01
CA GLU A 448 -22.74 11.60 -0.10
C GLU A 448 -23.95 11.46 -1.01
N GLN A 449 -24.36 10.25 -1.38
CA GLN A 449 -25.50 10.06 -2.27
C GLN A 449 -26.82 10.45 -1.59
N VAL A 450 -26.99 10.19 -0.28
CA VAL A 450 -28.13 10.70 0.49
C VAL A 450 -28.10 12.22 0.57
N TYR A 451 -26.94 12.83 0.82
CA TYR A 451 -26.77 14.29 0.82
C TYR A 451 -27.17 14.91 -0.54
N LYS A 452 -26.77 14.29 -1.65
CA LYS A 452 -27.14 14.68 -3.03
C LYS A 452 -28.63 14.46 -3.33
N GLY A 453 -29.36 13.72 -2.50
CA GLY A 453 -30.81 13.56 -2.55
C GLY A 453 -31.31 12.17 -2.92
N ASN A 454 -30.43 11.18 -3.12
CA ASN A 454 -30.84 9.79 -3.30
C ASN A 454 -31.22 9.18 -1.94
N THR A 455 -32.52 9.03 -1.69
CA THR A 455 -33.01 8.51 -0.39
C THR A 455 -32.76 7.02 -0.20
N PHE A 456 -32.43 6.28 -1.26
CA PHE A 456 -32.36 4.81 -1.25
C PHE A 456 -33.63 4.12 -0.73
N ALA A 457 -34.80 4.71 -1.01
CA ALA A 457 -36.09 4.12 -0.68
C ALA A 457 -36.20 2.67 -1.19
N ALA A 458 -36.58 1.75 -0.30
CA ALA A 458 -36.69 0.31 -0.55
C ALA A 458 -35.41 -0.38 -1.05
N LYS A 459 -34.22 0.21 -0.81
CA LYS A 459 -32.92 -0.45 -1.06
C LYS A 459 -32.34 -1.08 0.20
N TYR A 460 -31.71 -2.23 0.05
CA TYR A 460 -31.09 -3.02 1.11
C TYR A 460 -29.55 -2.94 1.03
N PHE A 461 -28.91 -2.73 2.18
CA PHE A 461 -27.46 -2.68 2.36
C PHE A 461 -27.03 -3.68 3.43
N LYS A 462 -25.84 -4.26 3.30
CA LYS A 462 -25.25 -5.15 4.30
C LYS A 462 -23.76 -4.93 4.50
N LEU A 463 -23.32 -4.71 5.74
CA LEU A 463 -21.90 -4.78 6.09
C LEU A 463 -21.44 -6.26 6.10
N ILE A 464 -20.22 -6.52 5.63
CA ILE A 464 -19.60 -7.87 5.66
C ILE A 464 -18.24 -7.91 6.36
N THR A 465 -17.87 -6.82 7.02
CA THR A 465 -16.68 -6.67 7.89
C THR A 465 -16.92 -5.51 8.85
N ASP A 466 -16.15 -5.44 9.93
CA ASP A 466 -16.01 -4.22 10.73
C ASP A 466 -15.39 -3.10 9.86
N ILE A 467 -15.90 -1.89 10.02
CA ILE A 467 -15.56 -0.72 9.20
C ILE A 467 -14.83 0.31 10.06
N ASP A 468 -13.51 0.44 9.90
CA ASP A 468 -12.72 1.46 10.60
C ASP A 468 -12.70 2.79 9.82
N LEU A 469 -13.30 3.83 10.40
CA LEU A 469 -13.35 5.17 9.82
C LEU A 469 -12.11 6.02 10.16
N ASN A 470 -11.10 5.45 10.82
CA ASN A 470 -9.78 6.03 11.10
C ASN A 470 -9.83 7.48 11.64
N ARG A 471 -10.87 7.79 12.44
CA ARG A 471 -11.12 9.12 13.03
C ARG A 471 -11.27 10.27 12.01
N PHE A 472 -11.46 9.98 10.72
CA PHE A 472 -11.86 11.00 9.75
C PHE A 472 -13.22 11.57 10.14
N ASN A 473 -13.41 12.87 9.93
CA ASN A 473 -14.65 13.56 10.31
C ASN A 473 -15.79 13.15 9.38
N PHE A 474 -16.59 12.18 9.83
CA PHE A 474 -17.59 11.50 9.03
C PHE A 474 -18.82 12.37 8.79
N MET A 475 -19.32 12.35 7.54
CA MET A 475 -20.59 12.95 7.14
C MET A 475 -21.74 12.01 7.55
N PRO A 476 -22.65 12.39 8.46
CA PRO A 476 -23.77 11.52 8.86
C PRO A 476 -24.60 11.05 7.66
N ILE A 477 -25.03 9.78 7.65
CA ILE A 477 -25.88 9.26 6.59
C ILE A 477 -27.29 9.86 6.75
N GLY A 478 -27.67 10.73 5.83
CA GLY A 478 -28.87 11.56 5.93
C GLY A 478 -28.70 12.73 6.90
N TRP A 479 -29.51 13.78 6.70
CA TRP A 479 -29.38 15.06 7.39
C TRP A 479 -30.74 15.66 7.70
N TYR A 480 -30.92 16.08 8.95
CA TYR A 480 -31.99 16.96 9.40
C TYR A 480 -31.41 18.30 9.87
N ILE A 481 -32.09 19.40 9.54
CA ILE A 481 -31.80 20.75 10.06
C ILE A 481 -33.10 21.51 10.36
N THR A 482 -33.96 21.64 9.35
CA THR A 482 -35.15 22.52 9.33
C THR A 482 -36.32 21.78 8.72
N THR A 483 -37.50 22.40 8.58
CA THR A 483 -38.66 21.76 7.95
C THR A 483 -38.58 21.65 6.42
N THR A 484 -37.58 22.25 5.76
CA THR A 484 -37.63 22.50 4.29
C THR A 484 -36.44 21.98 3.47
N ASN A 485 -35.35 21.46 4.08
CA ASN A 485 -34.17 20.99 3.32
C ASN A 485 -33.54 19.70 3.90
N ASN A 486 -34.37 18.76 4.37
CA ASN A 486 -33.88 17.51 4.95
C ASN A 486 -33.54 16.47 3.86
N ARG A 487 -32.55 15.63 4.16
CA ARG A 487 -32.07 14.54 3.30
C ARG A 487 -32.24 13.23 4.06
N ALA A 488 -33.36 12.54 3.87
CA ALA A 488 -33.62 11.29 4.57
C ALA A 488 -32.93 10.10 3.90
N PHE A 489 -32.34 9.21 4.70
CA PHE A 489 -32.15 7.81 4.29
C PHE A 489 -33.47 7.05 4.52
N SER A 490 -33.91 6.30 3.51
CA SER A 490 -35.14 5.50 3.51
C SER A 490 -34.91 4.06 3.03
N GLY A 491 -33.66 3.61 3.10
CA GLY A 491 -33.30 2.22 2.88
C GLY A 491 -33.26 1.41 4.17
N HIS A 492 -32.74 0.19 4.03
CA HIS A 492 -32.56 -0.78 5.11
C HIS A 492 -31.07 -1.15 5.18
N LEU A 493 -30.44 -1.00 6.34
CA LEU A 493 -29.07 -1.45 6.56
C LEU A 493 -29.04 -2.59 7.59
N ASP A 494 -28.46 -3.71 7.18
CA ASP A 494 -28.04 -4.79 8.04
C ASP A 494 -26.54 -4.62 8.36
N GLY A 495 -26.21 -4.43 9.63
CA GLY A 495 -24.83 -4.41 10.10
C GLY A 495 -24.16 -5.78 10.04
N GLY A 496 -24.89 -6.86 9.78
CA GLY A 496 -24.35 -8.21 9.61
C GLY A 496 -23.75 -8.85 10.87
N GLY A 497 -23.75 -8.14 12.00
CA GLY A 497 -22.97 -8.48 13.20
C GLY A 497 -21.66 -7.69 13.32
N HIS A 498 -21.48 -6.64 12.53
CA HIS A 498 -20.24 -5.85 12.46
C HIS A 498 -20.32 -4.49 13.16
N LYS A 499 -19.14 -3.92 13.38
CA LYS A 499 -18.96 -2.66 14.10
C LYS A 499 -18.47 -1.54 13.19
N ILE A 500 -18.85 -0.32 13.52
CA ILE A 500 -18.14 0.88 13.06
C ILE A 500 -17.08 1.22 14.12
N LEU A 501 -15.82 1.27 13.69
CA LEU A 501 -14.66 1.56 14.52
C LEU A 501 -14.16 2.99 14.28
N ASN A 502 -13.64 3.64 15.33
CA ASN A 502 -13.08 5.00 15.29
C ASN A 502 -13.98 6.06 14.59
N LEU A 503 -15.32 5.92 14.66
CA LEU A 503 -16.25 6.91 14.11
C LEU A 503 -16.04 8.26 14.80
N ASN A 504 -15.79 9.31 14.02
CA ASN A 504 -15.55 10.65 14.53
C ASN A 504 -16.47 11.64 13.83
N ILE A 505 -17.35 12.31 14.59
CA ILE A 505 -18.26 13.33 14.06
C ILE A 505 -18.12 14.58 14.93
N ASN A 506 -17.47 15.63 14.41
CA ASN A 506 -17.30 16.93 15.09
C ASN A 506 -17.99 18.08 14.34
N ARG A 507 -19.06 17.78 13.60
CA ARG A 507 -19.70 18.72 12.69
C ARG A 507 -20.67 19.66 13.42
N ASN A 508 -20.22 20.88 13.68
CA ASN A 508 -20.95 21.97 14.33
C ASN A 508 -21.54 23.01 13.34
N ASP A 509 -21.79 22.60 12.09
CA ASP A 509 -22.24 23.44 10.97
C ASP A 509 -23.53 24.23 11.24
N ASN A 510 -24.42 23.68 12.07
CA ASN A 510 -25.63 24.34 12.56
C ASN A 510 -25.99 23.86 13.97
N ALA A 511 -26.48 24.75 14.83
CA ALA A 511 -26.98 24.40 16.17
C ALA A 511 -28.23 23.47 16.17
N GLN A 512 -28.81 23.20 14.99
CA GLN A 512 -29.91 22.26 14.77
C GLN A 512 -29.47 21.01 13.98
N SER A 513 -28.17 20.80 13.74
CA SER A 513 -27.66 19.66 12.99
C SER A 513 -27.94 18.32 13.69
N SER A 514 -28.18 17.28 12.88
CA SER A 514 -28.40 15.90 13.34
C SER A 514 -27.12 15.06 13.17
N ASN A 515 -26.49 14.65 14.27
CA ASN A 515 -25.20 13.95 14.26
C ASN A 515 -25.26 12.58 14.94
N GLY A 516 -25.08 11.52 14.15
CA GLY A 516 -24.89 10.13 14.53
C GLY A 516 -24.38 9.36 13.30
N LEU A 517 -24.22 8.04 13.36
CA LEU A 517 -23.89 7.27 12.14
C LEU A 517 -24.88 7.60 11.01
N PHE A 518 -26.17 7.65 11.35
CA PHE A 518 -27.22 8.25 10.54
C PHE A 518 -27.65 9.59 11.16
N GLY A 519 -27.68 10.66 10.37
CA GLY A 519 -28.25 11.92 10.80
C GLY A 519 -29.78 11.92 10.72
N TYR A 520 -30.35 11.35 9.64
CA TYR A 520 -31.80 11.25 9.48
C TYR A 520 -32.24 9.99 8.71
N VAL A 521 -33.03 9.15 9.38
CA VAL A 521 -33.74 8.01 8.75
C VAL A 521 -35.25 8.28 8.74
N LYS A 522 -35.90 8.02 7.60
CA LYS A 522 -37.37 8.06 7.43
C LYS A 522 -37.88 6.79 6.75
N ASP A 523 -38.86 6.12 7.35
CA ASP A 523 -39.49 4.88 6.84
C ASP A 523 -38.47 3.75 6.52
N GLY A 524 -37.36 3.68 7.27
CA GLY A 524 -36.25 2.76 7.05
C GLY A 524 -35.82 2.02 8.32
N SER A 525 -34.86 1.11 8.21
CA SER A 525 -34.42 0.27 9.33
C SER A 525 -32.91 0.05 9.42
N ILE A 526 -32.36 0.07 10.64
CA ILE A 526 -30.94 -0.14 10.95
C ILE A 526 -30.81 -1.32 11.92
N ASN A 527 -30.14 -2.40 11.54
CA ASN A 527 -30.14 -3.64 12.32
C ASN A 527 -28.72 -4.19 12.54
N ASN A 528 -28.53 -5.06 13.54
CA ASN A 528 -27.32 -5.87 13.75
C ASN A 528 -25.98 -5.09 13.69
N ILE A 529 -25.91 -3.86 14.23
CA ILE A 529 -24.72 -2.98 14.15
C ILE A 529 -24.27 -2.46 15.51
N GLY A 530 -22.95 -2.30 15.69
CA GLY A 530 -22.35 -1.72 16.90
C GLY A 530 -21.52 -0.48 16.61
N ILE A 531 -21.55 0.53 17.48
CA ILE A 531 -20.59 1.65 17.46
C ILE A 531 -19.64 1.49 18.64
N SER A 532 -18.33 1.45 18.40
CA SER A 532 -17.28 1.19 19.40
C SER A 532 -16.97 2.38 20.32
N GLY A 533 -16.51 2.12 21.55
CA GLY A 533 -16.15 3.16 22.54
C GLY A 533 -14.92 4.00 22.22
N ASN A 534 -14.11 3.62 21.23
CA ASN A 534 -13.05 4.50 20.69
C ASN A 534 -13.60 5.60 19.74
N SER A 535 -14.91 5.59 19.47
CA SER A 535 -15.62 6.56 18.62
C SER A 535 -16.15 7.75 19.43
N THR A 536 -16.24 8.92 18.79
CA THR A 536 -16.71 10.18 19.38
C THR A 536 -17.68 10.94 18.48
N ILE A 537 -18.88 11.22 18.99
CA ILE A 537 -19.95 11.92 18.28
C ILE A 537 -20.29 13.19 19.05
N ALA A 538 -20.01 14.36 18.46
CA ALA A 538 -20.01 15.63 19.18
C ALA A 538 -20.65 16.80 18.42
N VAL A 539 -21.24 17.70 19.20
CA VAL A 539 -21.69 19.04 18.81
C VAL A 539 -22.76 19.05 17.70
N GLY A 540 -23.72 18.13 17.78
CA GLY A 540 -24.99 18.28 17.07
C GLY A 540 -26.02 19.10 17.86
N GLY A 541 -27.04 19.60 17.18
CA GLY A 541 -28.30 19.99 17.83
C GLY A 541 -28.99 18.75 18.41
N ILE A 542 -29.21 17.76 17.55
CA ILE A 542 -29.68 16.42 17.89
C ILE A 542 -28.50 15.46 17.74
N SER A 543 -28.28 14.54 18.67
CA SER A 543 -27.17 13.57 18.56
C SER A 543 -27.50 12.18 19.09
N ALA A 544 -26.90 11.15 18.48
CA ALA A 544 -26.94 9.77 18.97
C ALA A 544 -25.78 8.93 18.47
N GLY A 545 -25.60 7.73 19.03
CA GLY A 545 -24.71 6.70 18.50
C GLY A 545 -25.11 6.30 17.08
N ILE A 546 -26.32 5.75 16.95
CA ILE A 546 -26.78 5.13 15.70
C ILE A 546 -27.59 6.11 14.84
N VAL A 547 -28.73 6.63 15.34
CA VAL A 547 -29.61 7.51 14.54
C VAL A 547 -29.96 8.80 15.28
N ALA A 548 -29.55 9.95 14.77
CA ALA A 548 -29.88 11.23 15.40
C ALA A 548 -31.38 11.56 15.27
N TYR A 549 -31.93 11.61 14.06
CA TYR A 549 -33.36 11.84 13.81
C TYR A 549 -34.02 10.59 13.19
N GLY A 550 -35.10 10.11 13.81
CA GLY A 550 -35.90 8.98 13.31
C GLY A 550 -37.35 9.38 13.03
N ASN A 551 -37.88 8.95 11.88
CA ASN A 551 -39.30 9.09 11.54
C ASN A 551 -39.83 7.77 10.98
N ASN A 552 -40.68 7.06 11.72
CA ASN A 552 -41.04 5.66 11.44
C ASN A 552 -39.81 4.73 11.31
N LEU A 553 -38.83 4.93 12.19
CA LEU A 553 -37.57 4.17 12.22
C LEU A 553 -37.74 2.84 12.99
N THR A 554 -37.16 1.77 12.47
CA THR A 554 -36.84 0.57 13.27
C THR A 554 -35.33 0.47 13.51
N VAL A 555 -34.90 0.30 14.76
CA VAL A 555 -33.56 -0.17 15.09
C VAL A 555 -33.68 -1.49 15.84
N SER A 556 -32.92 -2.51 15.44
CA SER A 556 -32.93 -3.80 16.15
C SER A 556 -31.54 -4.39 16.34
N ASN A 557 -31.36 -5.18 17.41
CA ASN A 557 -30.15 -5.97 17.65
C ASN A 557 -28.86 -5.14 17.57
N SER A 558 -28.84 -3.92 18.09
CA SER A 558 -27.77 -2.93 17.82
C SER A 558 -27.38 -2.11 19.06
N PHE A 559 -26.11 -1.68 19.15
CA PHE A 559 -25.58 -1.04 20.35
C PHE A 559 -24.72 0.21 20.13
N ASN A 560 -24.62 1.05 21.16
CA ASN A 560 -23.70 2.19 21.22
C ASN A 560 -22.77 2.14 22.45
N ASP A 561 -21.47 2.11 22.18
CA ASP A 561 -20.40 2.29 23.16
C ASP A 561 -19.68 3.65 23.01
N ALA A 562 -19.87 4.34 21.88
CA ALA A 562 -19.31 5.66 21.62
C ALA A 562 -19.82 6.74 22.59
N SER A 563 -18.97 7.74 22.91
CA SER A 563 -19.45 8.90 23.68
C SER A 563 -20.22 9.87 22.79
N VAL A 564 -21.45 10.18 23.21
CA VAL A 564 -22.39 11.08 22.52
C VAL A 564 -22.46 12.42 23.25
N LYS A 565 -22.20 13.52 22.55
CA LYS A 565 -22.23 14.89 23.09
C LYS A 565 -23.15 15.78 22.24
N GLY A 566 -24.45 15.76 22.55
CA GLY A 566 -25.44 16.64 21.90
C GLY A 566 -25.54 18.00 22.58
N SER A 567 -26.29 18.93 21.98
CA SER A 567 -26.54 20.25 22.59
C SER A 567 -28.01 20.56 22.89
N SER A 568 -28.95 19.98 22.15
CA SER A 568 -30.40 20.16 22.38
C SER A 568 -31.08 18.81 22.73
N GLN A 569 -30.83 17.75 21.95
CA GLN A 569 -31.32 16.40 22.24
C GLN A 569 -30.20 15.35 22.10
N ALA A 570 -30.16 14.38 23.00
CA ALA A 570 -29.16 13.30 22.96
C ALA A 570 -29.72 11.95 23.43
N GLY A 571 -29.38 10.86 22.74
CA GLY A 571 -29.65 9.49 23.19
C GLY A 571 -28.62 8.49 22.71
N GLY A 572 -28.48 7.32 23.35
CA GLY A 572 -27.48 6.33 22.96
C GLY A 572 -27.75 5.73 21.59
N ILE A 573 -29.02 5.39 21.32
CA ILE A 573 -29.46 4.79 20.05
C ILE A 573 -30.19 5.82 19.18
N LEU A 574 -31.11 6.59 19.76
CA LEU A 574 -31.98 7.53 19.04
C LEU A 574 -31.99 8.94 19.66
N GLY A 575 -31.65 9.97 18.90
CA GLY A 575 -31.64 11.35 19.40
C GLY A 575 -33.06 11.92 19.54
N TYR A 576 -33.85 11.87 18.47
CA TYR A 576 -35.19 12.43 18.37
C TYR A 576 -36.07 11.59 17.43
N GLY A 577 -37.09 10.92 17.99
CA GLY A 577 -38.02 10.04 17.27
C GLY A 577 -39.43 10.62 17.13
N VAL A 578 -39.92 10.72 15.89
CA VAL A 578 -41.31 11.08 15.52
C VAL A 578 -41.95 9.99 14.67
N GLY A 579 -43.27 10.03 14.48
CA GLY A 579 -44.00 8.87 13.93
C GLY A 579 -43.91 7.68 14.89
N ASN A 580 -44.03 6.45 14.35
CA ASN A 580 -44.02 5.21 15.13
C ASN A 580 -42.63 4.55 15.06
N ASN A 581 -41.80 4.73 16.09
CA ASN A 581 -40.44 4.19 16.10
C ASN A 581 -40.35 2.92 16.95
N ILE A 582 -39.42 2.04 16.61
CA ILE A 582 -39.25 0.72 17.22
C ILE A 582 -37.78 0.54 17.61
N LEU A 583 -37.51 0.20 18.88
CA LEU A 583 -36.19 -0.22 19.37
C LEU A 583 -36.30 -1.59 20.04
N ILE A 584 -35.57 -2.61 19.56
CA ILE A 584 -35.64 -3.98 20.10
C ILE A 584 -34.23 -4.56 20.21
N ASN A 585 -33.89 -5.24 21.31
CA ASN A 585 -32.57 -5.83 21.50
C ASN A 585 -31.43 -4.79 21.36
N CYS A 586 -31.60 -3.62 21.98
CA CYS A 586 -30.65 -2.53 21.89
C CYS A 586 -30.00 -2.21 23.24
N TYR A 587 -28.74 -1.76 23.24
CA TYR A 587 -28.11 -1.26 24.46
C TYR A 587 -27.17 -0.08 24.28
N ASN A 588 -27.03 0.70 25.35
CA ASN A 588 -26.06 1.78 25.43
C ASN A 588 -25.11 1.60 26.64
N THR A 589 -23.81 1.55 26.36
CA THR A 589 -22.71 1.64 27.33
C THR A 589 -22.03 3.01 27.26
N GLY A 590 -22.10 3.69 26.12
CA GLY A 590 -21.43 4.96 25.87
C GLY A 590 -21.93 6.11 26.74
N LYS A 591 -21.02 6.97 27.20
CA LYS A 591 -21.37 8.16 28.01
C LYS A 591 -22.11 9.19 27.16
N ILE A 592 -23.27 9.62 27.64
CA ILE A 592 -24.11 10.65 27.01
C ILE A 592 -23.99 11.97 27.78
N VAL A 593 -23.78 13.07 27.05
CA VAL A 593 -23.65 14.42 27.62
C VAL A 593 -24.49 15.41 26.83
N LEU A 594 -25.25 16.27 27.52
CA LEU A 594 -25.78 17.51 26.95
C LEU A 594 -24.89 18.71 27.32
N ASN A 595 -24.32 19.35 26.29
CA ASN A 595 -23.40 20.48 26.35
C ASN A 595 -23.97 21.75 25.71
N THR A 596 -23.29 22.88 25.92
CA THR A 596 -23.78 24.25 25.73
C THR A 596 -24.27 24.62 24.32
N SER A 597 -25.58 24.85 24.16
CA SER A 597 -26.19 25.74 23.17
C SER A 597 -27.52 26.32 23.69
N SER A 598 -28.15 27.23 22.94
CA SER A 598 -29.38 27.94 23.33
C SER A 598 -30.68 27.21 22.95
N GLY A 599 -30.67 25.87 22.93
CA GLY A 599 -31.86 25.05 22.64
C GLY A 599 -32.93 25.11 23.74
N ALA A 600 -34.19 25.34 23.37
CA ALA A 600 -35.32 25.42 24.31
C ALA A 600 -35.74 24.03 24.87
N ASN A 601 -35.69 22.98 24.04
CA ASN A 601 -36.25 21.66 24.34
C ASN A 601 -35.17 20.63 24.73
N LYS A 602 -34.55 20.79 25.89
CA LYS A 602 -33.40 19.97 26.32
C LYS A 602 -33.84 18.56 26.77
N TYR A 603 -33.55 17.52 25.97
CA TYR A 603 -33.94 16.14 26.26
C TYR A 603 -32.76 15.15 26.18
N ILE A 604 -32.54 14.35 27.22
CA ILE A 604 -31.45 13.36 27.27
C ILE A 604 -31.88 12.04 27.90
N GLY A 605 -31.54 10.91 27.28
CA GLY A 605 -31.76 9.59 27.89
C GLY A 605 -30.93 8.46 27.32
N GLY A 606 -30.78 7.37 28.06
CA GLY A 606 -29.80 6.30 27.78
C GLY A 606 -29.99 5.61 26.43
N LEU A 607 -31.23 5.29 26.05
CA LEU A 607 -31.54 4.78 24.72
C LEU A 607 -32.05 5.89 23.79
N ALA A 608 -32.89 6.79 24.31
CA ALA A 608 -33.53 7.83 23.51
C ALA A 608 -33.56 9.22 24.17
N GLY A 609 -33.30 10.27 23.40
CA GLY A 609 -33.49 11.66 23.85
C GLY A 609 -34.97 12.02 23.95
N TYR A 610 -35.65 12.00 22.80
CA TYR A 610 -37.11 12.19 22.67
C TYR A 610 -37.72 11.08 21.84
N PHE A 611 -38.86 10.52 22.24
CA PHE A 611 -39.49 9.38 21.57
C PHE A 611 -41.01 9.51 21.56
N ARG A 612 -41.62 9.89 20.42
CA ARG A 612 -43.05 10.28 20.40
C ARG A 612 -44.03 9.11 20.57
N ASN A 613 -44.04 8.18 19.61
CA ASN A 613 -44.91 7.01 19.58
C ASN A 613 -44.10 5.75 19.23
N GLY A 614 -44.66 4.57 19.52
CA GLY A 614 -44.10 3.27 19.18
C GLY A 614 -43.71 2.48 20.43
N TYR A 615 -42.63 1.69 20.38
CA TYR A 615 -42.19 0.89 21.52
C TYR A 615 -40.66 0.71 21.63
N ILE A 616 -40.21 0.47 22.86
CA ILE A 616 -38.86 0.00 23.20
C ILE A 616 -39.03 -1.32 23.95
N SER A 617 -38.33 -2.39 23.53
CA SER A 617 -38.35 -3.66 24.25
C SER A 617 -37.00 -4.36 24.32
N ASN A 618 -36.85 -5.24 25.31
CA ASN A 618 -35.73 -6.17 25.45
C ASN A 618 -34.37 -5.46 25.35
N SER A 619 -34.19 -4.35 26.07
CA SER A 619 -33.11 -3.38 25.86
C SER A 619 -32.57 -2.83 27.19
N TYR A 620 -31.37 -2.23 27.23
CA TYR A 620 -30.88 -1.62 28.47
C TYR A 620 -29.91 -0.43 28.30
N ASN A 621 -29.77 0.39 29.35
CA ASN A 621 -28.71 1.40 29.46
C ASN A 621 -27.82 1.17 30.69
N ILE A 622 -26.50 1.12 30.49
CA ILE A 622 -25.49 1.29 31.56
C ILE A 622 -24.61 2.53 31.37
N GLY A 623 -24.72 3.22 30.23
CA GLY A 623 -23.99 4.45 29.98
C GLY A 623 -24.41 5.57 30.92
N ASN A 624 -23.42 6.28 31.49
CA ASN A 624 -23.63 7.42 32.36
C ASN A 624 -24.24 8.61 31.57
N ILE A 625 -25.29 9.21 32.13
CA ILE A 625 -26.06 10.30 31.52
C ILE A 625 -25.82 11.57 32.34
N SER A 626 -25.29 12.61 31.69
CA SER A 626 -24.91 13.85 32.36
C SER A 626 -25.29 15.10 31.56
N THR A 627 -25.48 16.23 32.24
CA THR A 627 -25.77 17.51 31.58
C THR A 627 -25.12 18.67 32.31
N ASN A 628 -24.58 19.62 31.54
CA ASN A 628 -24.03 20.87 32.06
C ASN A 628 -25.09 21.99 32.14
N TYR A 629 -26.37 21.69 31.87
CA TYR A 629 -27.47 22.64 32.05
C TYR A 629 -28.03 22.58 33.48
N LYS A 630 -28.26 23.75 34.09
CA LYS A 630 -29.00 23.87 35.36
C LYS A 630 -30.43 23.32 35.26
N GLU A 631 -31.05 23.55 34.11
CA GLU A 631 -32.43 23.16 33.78
C GLU A 631 -32.47 22.38 32.45
N VAL A 632 -33.15 21.23 32.46
CA VAL A 632 -33.45 20.38 31.31
C VAL A 632 -34.93 20.03 31.28
N ALA A 633 -35.51 19.89 30.09
CA ALA A 633 -36.94 19.65 29.90
C ALA A 633 -37.35 18.17 29.98
N GLY A 634 -36.36 17.26 30.00
CA GLY A 634 -36.53 15.83 30.19
C GLY A 634 -35.19 15.12 30.34
N ILE A 635 -35.07 14.25 31.35
CA ILE A 635 -33.88 13.48 31.68
C ILE A 635 -34.27 12.16 32.32
N GLY A 636 -33.77 11.04 31.79
CA GLY A 636 -34.15 9.70 32.25
C GLY A 636 -33.24 8.60 31.73
N SER A 637 -33.01 7.57 32.55
CA SER A 637 -32.08 6.47 32.28
C SER A 637 -32.32 5.73 30.95
N ILE A 638 -33.55 5.68 30.46
CA ILE A 638 -33.92 5.09 29.16
C ILE A 638 -34.34 6.17 28.15
N ILE A 639 -35.31 7.02 28.51
CA ILE A 639 -35.88 8.06 27.63
C ILE A 639 -35.85 9.41 28.35
N GLY A 640 -35.36 10.45 27.68
CA GLY A 640 -35.44 11.82 28.20
C GLY A 640 -36.85 12.40 28.19
N LYS A 641 -37.62 12.19 27.11
CA LYS A 641 -39.01 12.66 26.99
C LYS A 641 -39.90 11.84 26.06
N SER A 642 -41.20 11.86 26.38
CA SER A 642 -42.37 11.22 25.77
C SER A 642 -42.38 9.68 25.82
N GLY A 643 -43.58 9.11 25.70
CA GLY A 643 -43.93 7.81 26.24
C GLY A 643 -44.37 6.79 25.18
N PRO A 644 -43.43 6.06 24.56
CA PRO A 644 -43.74 4.80 23.88
C PRO A 644 -44.14 3.71 24.89
N THR A 645 -44.60 2.58 24.38
CA THR A 645 -44.70 1.35 25.22
C THR A 645 -43.29 0.86 25.56
N VAL A 646 -43.05 0.48 26.81
CA VAL A 646 -41.74 0.00 27.30
C VAL A 646 -41.93 -1.36 27.97
N ASN A 647 -41.21 -2.39 27.51
CA ASN A 647 -41.37 -3.78 27.97
C ASN A 647 -40.02 -4.50 28.10
N ASN A 648 -39.70 -5.06 29.27
CA ASN A 648 -38.38 -5.64 29.58
C ASN A 648 -37.21 -4.71 29.19
N VAL A 649 -37.23 -3.50 29.73
CA VAL A 649 -36.18 -2.48 29.50
C VAL A 649 -35.58 -2.05 30.83
N PHE A 650 -34.26 -2.14 30.95
CA PHE A 650 -33.54 -2.05 32.22
C PHE A 650 -32.49 -0.95 32.22
N TYR A 651 -32.16 -0.40 33.38
CA TYR A 651 -30.99 0.48 33.50
C TYR A 651 -30.18 0.21 34.76
N LEU A 652 -28.87 0.47 34.68
CA LEU A 652 -27.97 0.38 35.82
C LEU A 652 -28.29 1.47 36.85
N GLN A 653 -28.35 1.07 38.12
CA GLN A 653 -28.54 1.99 39.24
C GLN A 653 -27.52 3.12 39.22
N GLY A 654 -27.99 4.37 39.35
CA GLY A 654 -27.13 5.55 39.37
C GLY A 654 -26.63 6.03 38.00
N THR A 655 -27.26 5.64 36.88
CA THR A 655 -26.93 6.24 35.56
C THR A 655 -27.27 7.73 35.46
N VAL A 656 -28.12 8.28 36.34
CA VAL A 656 -28.50 9.71 36.36
C VAL A 656 -29.07 10.16 37.72
N ASP A 657 -28.75 11.39 38.16
CA ASP A 657 -29.15 11.91 39.49
C ASP A 657 -30.57 12.51 39.55
N LYS A 658 -31.29 12.60 38.42
CA LYS A 658 -32.62 13.24 38.32
C LYS A 658 -33.55 12.35 37.51
N ILE A 659 -34.69 11.98 38.10
CA ILE A 659 -35.49 10.83 37.65
C ILE A 659 -36.78 11.26 36.95
N ASN A 660 -36.90 10.90 35.68
CA ASN A 660 -38.16 10.45 35.09
C ASN A 660 -37.83 9.46 33.94
N SER A 661 -37.79 8.16 34.23
CA SER A 661 -37.41 7.13 33.26
C SER A 661 -38.43 5.99 33.26
N PRO A 662 -38.99 5.60 32.09
CA PRO A 662 -39.69 4.33 31.96
C PRO A 662 -38.67 3.18 31.87
N GLY A 663 -38.99 2.03 32.46
CA GLY A 663 -38.09 0.88 32.61
C GLY A 663 -37.76 0.58 34.08
N GLU A 664 -36.99 -0.48 34.32
CA GLU A 664 -36.66 -0.98 35.66
C GLU A 664 -35.20 -0.65 36.05
N GLU A 665 -35.00 -0.10 37.25
CA GLU A 665 -33.66 0.15 37.81
C GLU A 665 -33.09 -1.13 38.43
N LEU A 666 -31.95 -1.59 37.93
CA LEU A 666 -31.26 -2.79 38.42
C LEU A 666 -29.87 -2.45 38.95
N SER A 667 -29.49 -3.08 40.07
CA SER A 667 -28.10 -3.05 40.54
C SER A 667 -27.17 -3.76 39.54
N GLY A 668 -25.89 -3.41 39.54
CA GLY A 668 -24.89 -4.03 38.66
C GLY A 668 -24.74 -5.55 38.82
N ILE A 669 -25.19 -6.13 39.93
CA ILE A 669 -25.26 -7.59 40.14
C ILE A 669 -26.53 -8.16 39.49
N LYS A 670 -27.69 -7.55 39.71
CA LYS A 670 -28.97 -8.02 39.17
C LYS A 670 -29.03 -7.90 37.65
N LEU A 671 -28.52 -6.80 37.07
CA LEU A 671 -28.45 -6.59 35.62
C LEU A 671 -27.57 -7.62 34.88
N LYS A 672 -26.66 -8.30 35.60
CA LYS A 672 -25.81 -9.40 35.10
C LYS A 672 -26.40 -10.79 35.35
N SER A 673 -27.59 -10.88 35.95
CA SER A 673 -28.17 -12.16 36.35
C SER A 673 -28.73 -12.96 35.16
N VAL A 674 -28.79 -14.29 35.32
CA VAL A 674 -29.45 -15.20 34.38
C VAL A 674 -30.95 -14.87 34.23
N GLU A 675 -31.56 -14.32 35.28
CA GLU A 675 -32.95 -13.86 35.27
C GLU A 675 -33.15 -12.66 34.32
N THR A 676 -32.30 -11.63 34.43
CA THR A 676 -32.32 -10.49 33.50
C THR A 676 -31.97 -10.92 32.07
N LEU A 677 -31.03 -11.84 31.89
CA LEU A 677 -30.72 -12.44 30.59
C LEU A 677 -31.95 -13.18 29.99
N SER A 678 -32.73 -13.88 30.82
CA SER A 678 -33.98 -14.54 30.39
C SER A 678 -35.06 -13.52 30.01
N LEU A 679 -35.20 -12.43 30.78
CA LEU A 679 -36.13 -11.35 30.50
C LEU A 679 -35.77 -10.58 29.21
N LEU A 680 -34.49 -10.31 28.97
CA LEU A 680 -34.00 -9.73 27.71
C LEU A 680 -34.26 -10.66 26.50
N ASN A 681 -34.17 -11.97 26.68
CA ASN A 681 -34.37 -12.91 25.59
C ASN A 681 -35.84 -13.14 25.19
N GLN A 682 -36.76 -13.23 26.15
CA GLN A 682 -38.16 -13.63 25.91
C GLN A 682 -38.30 -14.92 25.06
N GLY A 683 -37.31 -15.83 25.13
CA GLY A 683 -37.23 -17.06 24.33
C GLY A 683 -36.54 -16.94 22.96
N ASN A 684 -36.17 -15.74 22.50
CA ASN A 684 -35.60 -15.51 21.17
C ASN A 684 -34.06 -15.72 21.07
N ASN A 685 -33.37 -15.99 22.18
CA ASN A 685 -31.92 -16.30 22.23
C ASN A 685 -31.00 -15.30 21.49
N MET A 686 -31.38 -14.03 21.48
CA MET A 686 -30.61 -12.91 20.90
C MET A 686 -29.55 -12.36 21.85
N TRP A 687 -29.70 -12.59 23.15
CA TRP A 687 -28.80 -12.14 24.20
C TRP A 687 -28.06 -13.31 24.85
N ILE A 688 -26.79 -13.09 25.16
CA ILE A 688 -25.87 -14.05 25.78
C ILE A 688 -25.19 -13.43 27.01
N PRO A 689 -24.66 -14.24 27.95
CA PRO A 689 -23.73 -13.73 28.96
C PRO A 689 -22.44 -13.25 28.28
N ASP A 690 -21.85 -12.16 28.78
CA ASP A 690 -20.55 -11.65 28.30
C ASP A 690 -19.40 -12.43 28.93
N LEU A 691 -19.16 -13.65 28.40
CA LEU A 691 -18.10 -14.55 28.87
C LEU A 691 -16.69 -14.02 28.57
N ASN A 692 -16.55 -13.21 27.52
CA ASN A 692 -15.27 -12.64 27.07
C ASN A 692 -14.98 -11.25 27.67
N ASN A 693 -15.82 -10.76 28.61
CA ASN A 693 -15.73 -9.46 29.26
C ASN A 693 -15.65 -8.25 28.29
N LYS A 694 -16.20 -8.38 27.07
CA LYS A 694 -16.28 -7.33 26.04
C LYS A 694 -17.25 -6.19 26.39
N ASN A 695 -18.10 -6.43 27.37
CA ASN A 695 -19.21 -5.58 27.83
C ASN A 695 -19.19 -5.48 29.37
N ASN A 696 -18.01 -5.59 29.99
CA ASN A 696 -17.80 -5.59 31.44
C ASN A 696 -18.64 -6.63 32.21
N GLY A 697 -18.98 -7.76 31.60
CA GLY A 697 -19.79 -8.83 32.17
C GLY A 697 -21.31 -8.58 32.15
N TYR A 698 -21.80 -7.53 31.48
CA TYR A 698 -23.24 -7.32 31.26
C TYR A 698 -23.72 -8.10 30.03
N PRO A 699 -25.00 -8.54 29.95
CA PRO A 699 -25.51 -9.31 28.83
C PRO A 699 -25.23 -8.62 27.48
N THR A 700 -24.72 -9.35 26.50
CA THR A 700 -24.43 -8.80 25.16
C THR A 700 -25.20 -9.52 24.07
N LEU A 701 -25.21 -8.96 22.87
CA LEU A 701 -25.90 -9.54 21.72
C LEU A 701 -25.09 -10.71 21.17
N LYS A 702 -25.77 -11.78 20.74
CA LYS A 702 -25.15 -13.03 20.30
C LYS A 702 -24.11 -12.88 19.18
N TRP A 703 -24.22 -11.85 18.34
CA TRP A 703 -23.25 -11.57 17.27
C TRP A 703 -21.98 -10.83 17.75
N ASN A 704 -21.96 -10.33 18.99
CA ASN A 704 -20.87 -9.55 19.59
C ASN A 704 -20.00 -10.37 20.57
N GLU A 705 -20.21 -11.69 20.65
CA GLU A 705 -19.47 -12.63 21.52
C GLU A 705 -17.96 -12.58 21.33
#